data_AF-A0A501WJZ0-F1
#
_entry.id   AF-A0A501WJZ0-F1
#
_cell.length_a   1.000
_cell.length_b   1.000
_cell.length_c   1.000
_cell.angle_alpha   90.00
_cell.angle_beta   90.00
_cell.angle_gamma   90.00
#
_symmetry.space_group_name_H-M   'P 1'
#
loop_
_entity.id
_entity.type
_entity.pdbx_description
1 polymer ?
#
loop_
_entity_poly.entity_id
_entity_poly.type
_entity_poly.pdbx_seq_one_letter_code
_entity_poly.pdbx_strand_id
1 'polypeptide(L)'
;MSIPRPRRPRPSPLLPALLLLLLAGTGARAADPAPLARPASEAAALTAPPPPDPEAAAAGRTAAVAEAEREADLFAMPAIAEQTRAASARIQAGDLDGAAAILDRLARDHPRIGLLEANRATLLALRGDTGGAVRALEAAAAAGYDGIAALAADPIFAAVVRDPRIAALAAAGVAAPPPGAEAETLLPRAERPRPRPPLRLAPVTDGMAPVSGANTVWDPDAERLRAGFAFPARAEDPVVPDRKTAETDILREHYRRGRAAGNLGDLYDNRDRGHSEPPAANHPQLARVTYPPAARAADLDYGLAEQILFNAPALGNSSTAITGGALWRSLPRAATTRTDGTGPLRLWQNASANALYVYPSHKDYGPEQGDLFPANTPYLLVSHGAAGSDQPFLEAVAMIYAAYRPETKARLVQEGLIVPMTQMVFRRSLRSVLSRDDYMSAAAHPAAYEPYDINLARMVSLANSIRPSDIPPQVRIAVTAEDLGTEGLDFFGTGLSEQLFDTPAAVARIWRSRAHTRTITLSAAETADPNGRALSFAWRLLAGDPEKVRISPSEDGRSATIELDWQEPFPISKDNPVTSHRVDIGVFANNGVHDSAPAILSVYFPPDEARVYETGPDGTARIASIDHHGHPEAPADPLLLPRADWRDDYLYAEDGAPLGWIRSWRTGAREAFDAAGRRQAAAGPETVAYPLRQEEDGTLTVTETPGAP
;
A
#
# COMPACT_ATOMS: atom_id res chain seq x y z
N MET A 1 2.07 27.87 -31.63
CA MET A 1 1.79 28.62 -30.39
C MET A 1 1.60 27.60 -29.29
N SER A 2 2.31 27.71 -28.17
CA SER A 2 2.28 26.70 -27.10
C SER A 2 1.41 27.18 -25.95
N ILE A 3 0.35 26.44 -25.64
CA ILE A 3 -0.53 26.69 -24.49
C ILE A 3 0.11 26.03 -23.25
N PRO A 4 0.16 26.70 -22.07
CA PRO A 4 0.80 26.14 -20.89
C PRO A 4 0.03 24.95 -20.31
N ARG A 5 0.76 23.92 -19.85
CA ARG A 5 0.18 22.78 -19.14
C ARG A 5 -0.32 23.21 -17.74
N PRO A 6 -1.50 22.73 -17.27
CA PRO A 6 -1.86 22.87 -15.86
C PRO A 6 -0.86 22.12 -14.98
N ARG A 7 -0.55 22.67 -13.80
CA ARG A 7 0.30 22.00 -12.80
C ARG A 7 -0.55 21.01 -12.00
N ARG A 8 -0.10 19.74 -11.94
CA ARG A 8 -0.64 18.77 -10.98
C ARG A 8 -0.34 19.24 -9.54
N PRO A 9 -1.25 19.07 -8.57
CA PRO A 9 -0.84 19.03 -7.16
C PRO A 9 0.10 17.83 -6.95
N ARG A 10 1.01 17.95 -5.99
CA ARG A 10 1.87 16.85 -5.51
C ARG A 10 1.64 16.71 -3.99
N PRO A 11 1.72 15.50 -3.41
CA PRO A 11 1.85 15.37 -1.97
C PRO A 11 3.19 16.01 -1.55
N SER A 12 3.14 16.99 -0.65
CA SER A 12 4.33 17.58 -0.05
C SER A 12 4.71 16.81 1.21
N PRO A 13 5.88 16.14 1.27
CA PRO A 13 6.50 15.85 2.55
C PRO A 13 6.98 17.17 3.18
N LEU A 14 6.87 17.27 4.50
CA LEU A 14 6.99 18.49 5.31
C LEU A 14 5.75 19.41 5.25
N LEU A 15 5.19 19.67 6.43
CA LEU A 15 4.61 20.97 6.76
C LEU A 15 5.72 22.05 6.59
N PRO A 16 5.42 23.28 6.15
CA PRO A 16 4.11 23.94 6.20
C PRO A 16 3.72 24.82 4.98
N ALA A 17 2.45 25.26 4.93
CA ALA A 17 2.03 26.53 4.31
C ALA A 17 0.54 26.90 4.54
N LEU A 18 0.14 27.40 5.74
CA LEU A 18 -0.92 28.44 5.90
C LEU A 18 -1.05 28.97 7.36
N LEU A 19 -1.98 29.91 7.55
CA LEU A 19 -2.25 30.74 8.75
C LEU A 19 -3.11 30.04 9.85
N LEU A 20 -3.42 30.53 11.07
CA LEU A 20 -2.89 31.54 12.04
C LEU A 20 -4.07 32.22 12.78
N LEU A 21 -4.40 31.86 14.05
CA LEU A 21 -4.93 32.75 15.14
C LEU A 21 -5.38 32.05 16.45
N LEU A 22 -5.17 32.75 17.59
CA LEU A 22 -5.78 32.63 18.94
C LEU A 22 -5.37 31.48 19.90
N LEU A 23 -5.50 31.74 21.22
CA LEU A 23 -4.76 31.07 22.31
C LEU A 23 -5.40 31.25 23.72
N ALA A 24 -4.91 30.45 24.69
CA ALA A 24 -5.02 30.50 26.16
C ALA A 24 -6.21 29.77 26.87
N GLY A 25 -6.00 29.04 27.99
CA GLY A 25 -4.74 28.61 28.62
C GLY A 25 -4.83 28.04 30.07
N THR A 26 -3.74 27.37 30.53
CA THR A 26 -3.32 27.05 31.94
C THR A 26 -4.23 26.20 32.88
N GLY A 27 -3.74 25.27 33.72
CA GLY A 27 -2.39 24.67 33.86
C GLY A 27 -2.08 23.97 35.22
N ALA A 28 -0.98 23.18 35.24
CA ALA A 28 -0.06 22.82 36.36
C ALA A 28 -0.41 21.84 37.54
N ARG A 29 0.37 20.73 37.62
CA ARG A 29 1.13 20.13 38.80
C ARG A 29 0.37 19.70 40.09
N ALA A 30 0.81 18.76 40.94
CA ALA A 30 1.84 17.68 40.97
C ALA A 30 1.46 16.71 42.17
N ALA A 31 2.23 15.77 42.76
CA ALA A 31 3.66 15.38 42.77
C ALA A 31 3.84 13.90 43.26
N ASP A 32 5.09 13.49 43.60
CA ASP A 32 5.54 12.18 44.11
C ASP A 32 6.15 12.34 45.54
N PRO A 33 6.25 11.30 46.43
CA PRO A 33 7.50 10.51 46.49
C PRO A 33 7.43 9.06 47.07
N ALA A 34 8.52 8.29 46.84
CA ALA A 34 8.90 7.04 47.55
C ALA A 34 9.85 7.33 48.75
N PRO A 35 10.69 6.40 49.33
CA PRO A 35 10.76 4.92 49.30
C PRO A 35 10.92 4.29 50.72
N LEU A 36 11.28 2.99 50.83
CA LEU A 36 12.06 2.40 51.95
C LEU A 36 12.63 1.00 51.57
N ALA A 37 13.59 0.44 52.33
CA ALA A 37 14.42 -0.68 51.83
C ALA A 37 15.05 -1.66 52.87
N ARG A 38 15.36 -2.89 52.39
CA ARG A 38 16.35 -3.87 52.92
C ARG A 38 15.98 -4.57 54.27
N PRO A 39 16.55 -5.74 54.65
CA PRO A 39 17.94 -6.22 54.50
C PRO A 39 18.12 -7.60 53.80
N ALA A 40 19.29 -8.23 53.98
CA ALA A 40 19.82 -9.36 53.20
C ALA A 40 20.26 -10.57 54.07
N SER A 41 20.69 -11.65 53.42
CA SER A 41 21.36 -12.83 54.03
C SER A 41 22.53 -13.28 53.14
N GLU A 42 23.56 -13.87 53.75
CA GLU A 42 24.81 -14.32 53.09
C GLU A 42 24.93 -15.87 53.01
N ALA A 43 26.10 -16.32 52.54
CA ALA A 43 26.62 -17.71 52.46
C ALA A 43 26.11 -18.57 51.27
N ALA A 44 26.94 -19.36 50.58
CA ALA A 44 28.41 -19.52 50.63
C ALA A 44 28.99 -19.81 49.23
N ALA A 45 30.30 -19.64 49.06
CA ALA A 45 30.97 -19.71 47.74
C ALA A 45 31.61 -21.07 47.43
N LEU A 46 31.62 -21.41 46.13
CA LEU A 46 32.55 -22.35 45.51
C LEU A 46 33.36 -21.60 44.44
N THR A 47 34.64 -21.93 44.28
CA THR A 47 35.58 -21.12 43.49
C THR A 47 35.40 -21.29 41.99
N ALA A 48 34.80 -20.28 41.36
CA ALA A 48 34.81 -20.07 39.92
C ALA A 48 36.20 -19.56 39.43
N PRO A 49 36.49 -19.63 38.11
CA PRO A 49 37.61 -18.87 37.52
C PRO A 49 37.52 -17.37 37.83
N PRO A 50 38.63 -16.61 37.72
CA PRO A 50 38.63 -15.17 38.00
C PRO A 50 37.53 -14.48 37.19
N PRO A 51 36.65 -13.68 37.83
CA PRO A 51 35.55 -13.04 37.12
C PRO A 51 36.11 -12.09 36.05
N PRO A 52 35.42 -11.94 34.90
CA PRO A 52 35.74 -10.86 33.98
C PRO A 52 35.63 -9.54 34.73
N ASP A 53 36.52 -8.60 34.42
CA ASP A 53 36.58 -7.27 35.04
C ASP A 53 35.17 -6.68 35.15
N PRO A 54 34.67 -6.37 36.37
CA PRO A 54 33.29 -5.98 36.57
C PRO A 54 32.97 -4.64 35.90
N GLU A 55 33.94 -3.75 35.70
CA GLU A 55 33.76 -2.49 34.96
C GLU A 55 33.70 -2.75 33.46
N ALA A 56 34.60 -3.58 32.90
CA ALA A 56 34.53 -3.99 31.50
C ALA A 56 33.24 -4.76 31.18
N ALA A 57 32.78 -5.63 32.09
CA ALA A 57 31.52 -6.35 31.97
C ALA A 57 30.30 -5.42 32.15
N ALA A 58 30.38 -4.37 32.99
CA ALA A 58 29.35 -3.34 33.09
C ALA A 58 29.28 -2.51 31.80
N ALA A 59 30.42 -2.00 31.30
CA ALA A 59 30.50 -1.24 30.06
C ALA A 59 30.01 -2.05 28.85
N GLY A 60 30.38 -3.33 28.75
CA GLY A 60 29.88 -4.24 27.72
C GLY A 60 28.36 -4.45 27.77
N ARG A 61 27.79 -4.60 28.97
CA ARG A 61 26.32 -4.66 29.15
C ARG A 61 25.65 -3.34 28.75
N THR A 62 26.19 -2.19 29.14
CA THR A 62 25.65 -0.87 28.77
C THR A 62 25.71 -0.64 27.25
N ALA A 63 26.80 -1.04 26.60
CA ALA A 63 26.94 -0.95 25.14
C ALA A 63 25.91 -1.83 24.41
N ALA A 64 25.75 -3.09 24.85
CA ALA A 64 24.81 -4.04 24.28
C ALA A 64 23.34 -3.63 24.49
N VAL A 65 22.99 -3.07 25.66
CA VAL A 65 21.65 -2.49 25.90
C VAL A 65 21.40 -1.33 24.95
N ALA A 66 22.32 -0.37 24.87
CA ALA A 66 22.17 0.78 23.96
C ALA A 66 22.09 0.36 22.48
N GLU A 67 22.68 -0.77 22.09
CA GLU A 67 22.58 -1.35 20.75
C GLU A 67 21.23 -2.04 20.50
N ALA A 68 20.77 -2.89 21.42
CA ALA A 68 19.46 -3.54 21.33
C ALA A 68 18.32 -2.52 21.33
N GLU A 69 18.43 -1.46 22.13
CA GLU A 69 17.51 -0.32 22.08
C GLU A 69 17.58 0.40 20.72
N ARG A 70 18.78 0.63 20.13
CA ARG A 70 18.90 1.29 18.81
C ARG A 70 18.27 0.45 17.70
N GLU A 71 18.40 -0.86 17.78
CA GLU A 71 17.73 -1.82 16.91
C GLU A 71 16.21 -1.73 17.05
N ALA A 72 15.68 -1.59 18.27
CA ALA A 72 14.24 -1.39 18.50
C ALA A 72 13.71 -0.06 17.92
N ASP A 73 14.41 1.07 18.13
CA ASP A 73 14.03 2.36 17.54
C ASP A 73 14.05 2.31 16.00
N LEU A 74 15.04 1.63 15.40
CA LEU A 74 15.09 1.40 13.96
C LEU A 74 13.88 0.59 13.48
N PHE A 75 13.57 -0.53 14.13
CA PHE A 75 12.46 -1.39 13.72
C PHE A 75 11.07 -0.78 13.96
N ALA A 76 10.94 0.17 14.89
CA ALA A 76 9.72 0.94 15.10
C ALA A 76 9.45 2.00 14.00
N MET A 77 10.42 2.34 13.15
CA MET A 77 10.31 3.42 12.15
C MET A 77 9.07 3.37 11.24
N PRO A 78 8.57 2.21 10.76
CA PRO A 78 7.35 2.17 9.95
C PRO A 78 6.10 2.66 10.71
N ALA A 79 5.90 2.17 11.95
CA ALA A 79 4.80 2.59 12.81
C ALA A 79 4.94 4.05 13.27
N ILE A 80 6.17 4.53 13.45
CA ILE A 80 6.48 5.93 13.72
C ILE A 80 6.10 6.82 12.52
N ALA A 81 6.41 6.40 11.30
CA ALA A 81 6.04 7.13 10.08
C ALA A 81 4.52 7.20 9.91
N GLU A 82 3.80 6.09 10.12
CA GLU A 82 2.33 6.05 10.11
C GLU A 82 1.71 6.98 11.14
N GLN A 83 2.17 6.94 12.40
CA GLN A 83 1.69 7.86 13.43
C GLN A 83 2.09 9.33 13.14
N THR A 84 3.21 9.57 12.46
CA THR A 84 3.61 10.92 12.00
C THR A 84 2.70 11.42 10.86
N ARG A 85 2.25 10.56 9.94
CA ARG A 85 1.21 10.90 8.95
C ARG A 85 -0.12 11.23 9.65
N ALA A 86 -0.54 10.44 10.64
CA ALA A 86 -1.75 10.71 11.42
C ALA A 86 -1.68 12.04 12.19
N ALA A 87 -0.53 12.38 12.78
CA ALA A 87 -0.31 13.69 13.41
C ALA A 87 -0.34 14.83 12.37
N SER A 88 0.20 14.62 11.18
CA SER A 88 0.20 15.61 10.09
C SER A 88 -1.21 15.88 9.56
N ALA A 89 -2.03 14.82 9.39
CA ALA A 89 -3.44 14.93 9.02
C ALA A 89 -4.26 15.68 10.08
N ARG A 90 -4.00 15.45 11.38
CA ARG A 90 -4.61 16.23 12.47
C ARG A 90 -4.25 17.71 12.41
N ILE A 91 -3.00 18.06 12.10
CA ILE A 91 -2.60 19.47 11.91
C ILE A 91 -3.32 20.10 10.71
N GLN A 92 -3.50 19.35 9.60
CA GLN A 92 -4.28 19.80 8.44
C GLN A 92 -5.77 20.01 8.78
N ALA A 93 -6.32 19.21 9.68
CA ALA A 93 -7.67 19.37 10.22
C ALA A 93 -7.79 20.41 11.36
N GLY A 94 -6.69 21.10 11.72
CA GLY A 94 -6.66 22.08 12.83
C GLY A 94 -6.56 21.49 14.24
N ASP A 95 -6.57 20.16 14.38
CA ASP A 95 -6.39 19.44 15.66
C ASP A 95 -4.91 19.43 16.09
N LEU A 96 -4.41 20.60 16.52
CA LEU A 96 -3.05 20.75 16.99
C LEU A 96 -2.79 19.95 18.28
N ASP A 97 -3.79 19.78 19.16
CA ASP A 97 -3.66 19.09 20.45
C ASP A 97 -3.65 17.57 20.30
N GLY A 98 -4.52 16.99 19.48
CA GLY A 98 -4.44 15.58 19.12
C GLY A 98 -3.21 15.24 18.26
N ALA A 99 -2.64 16.20 17.53
CA ALA A 99 -1.33 16.03 16.90
C ALA A 99 -0.18 16.05 17.93
N ALA A 100 -0.20 16.97 18.89
CA ALA A 100 0.79 17.04 19.97
C ALA A 100 0.78 15.77 20.82
N ALA A 101 -0.41 15.26 21.19
CA ALA A 101 -0.56 14.02 21.95
C ALA A 101 0.04 12.78 21.25
N ILE A 102 0.17 12.80 19.92
CA ILE A 102 0.89 11.76 19.17
C ILE A 102 2.41 12.03 19.23
N LEU A 103 2.87 13.22 18.84
CA LEU A 103 4.31 13.52 18.76
C LEU A 103 5.00 13.50 20.13
N ASP A 104 4.33 13.97 21.20
CA ASP A 104 4.82 13.91 22.59
C ASP A 104 4.88 12.48 23.14
N ARG A 105 4.06 11.56 22.60
CA ARG A 105 4.17 10.14 22.90
C ARG A 105 5.38 9.55 22.17
N LEU A 106 5.42 9.69 20.85
CA LEU A 106 6.50 9.14 20.03
C LEU A 106 7.90 9.59 20.51
N ALA A 107 8.11 10.87 20.81
CA ALA A 107 9.42 11.36 21.26
C ALA A 107 9.80 10.91 22.70
N ARG A 108 8.81 10.62 23.56
CA ARG A 108 9.06 10.03 24.88
C ARG A 108 9.45 8.56 24.77
N ASP A 109 8.77 7.85 23.89
CA ASP A 109 8.90 6.41 23.73
C ASP A 109 10.15 6.05 22.87
N HIS A 110 10.57 6.95 21.98
CA HIS A 110 11.75 6.83 21.10
C HIS A 110 12.69 8.06 21.16
N PRO A 111 13.30 8.35 22.32
CA PRO A 111 14.00 9.63 22.59
C PRO A 111 15.31 9.85 21.83
N ARG A 112 15.74 8.92 20.96
CA ARG A 112 16.97 9.02 20.16
C ARG A 112 16.70 9.24 18.68
N ILE A 113 15.43 9.32 18.28
CA ILE A 113 15.04 9.61 16.90
C ILE A 113 14.84 11.12 16.78
N GLY A 114 15.91 11.86 16.47
CA GLY A 114 15.88 13.33 16.43
C GLY A 114 14.86 13.94 15.46
N LEU A 115 14.38 13.18 14.46
CA LEU A 115 13.26 13.56 13.60
C LEU A 115 11.96 13.81 14.38
N LEU A 116 11.74 13.10 15.49
CA LEU A 116 10.54 13.29 16.33
C LEU A 116 10.56 14.63 17.06
N GLU A 117 11.69 14.98 17.65
CA GLU A 117 11.87 16.30 18.27
C GLU A 117 11.89 17.43 17.22
N ALA A 118 12.38 17.17 16.01
CA ALA A 118 12.24 18.09 14.89
C ALA A 118 10.75 18.32 14.51
N ASN A 119 9.94 17.27 14.44
CA ASN A 119 8.49 17.38 14.19
C ASN A 119 7.76 18.11 15.32
N ARG A 120 8.16 17.88 16.59
CA ARG A 120 7.65 18.61 17.76
C ARG A 120 8.02 20.09 17.70
N ALA A 121 9.23 20.43 17.26
CA ALA A 121 9.65 21.81 17.07
C ALA A 121 8.76 22.55 16.06
N THR A 122 8.41 21.91 14.94
CA THR A 122 7.47 22.47 13.94
C THR A 122 6.09 22.74 14.54
N LEU A 123 5.55 21.81 15.34
CA LEU A 123 4.24 21.99 15.99
C LEU A 123 4.27 23.05 17.11
N LEU A 124 5.37 23.16 17.86
CA LEU A 124 5.56 24.20 18.88
C LEU A 124 5.70 25.59 18.23
N ALA A 125 6.40 25.68 17.10
CA ALA A 125 6.50 26.91 16.32
C ALA A 125 5.15 27.32 15.69
N LEU A 126 4.36 26.37 15.17
CA LEU A 126 2.97 26.60 14.75
C LEU A 126 2.09 27.21 15.86
N ARG A 127 2.27 26.76 17.10
CA ARG A 127 1.59 27.28 18.30
C ARG A 127 2.15 28.60 18.82
N GLY A 128 3.25 29.09 18.25
CA GLY A 128 3.98 30.26 18.73
C GLY A 128 4.87 30.03 19.95
N ASP A 129 4.98 28.81 20.50
CA ASP A 129 5.94 28.50 21.57
C ASP A 129 7.37 28.41 21.02
N THR A 130 7.94 29.60 20.80
CA THR A 130 9.31 29.78 20.35
C THR A 130 10.30 29.14 21.34
N GLY A 131 10.02 29.20 22.64
CA GLY A 131 10.90 28.64 23.67
C GLY A 131 10.90 27.10 23.68
N GLY A 132 9.75 26.49 23.46
CA GLY A 132 9.60 25.06 23.23
C GLY A 132 10.27 24.61 21.94
N ALA A 133 10.02 25.30 20.83
CA ALA A 133 10.61 24.98 19.54
C ALA A 133 12.14 25.01 19.56
N VAL A 134 12.77 25.98 20.24
CA VAL A 134 14.23 25.98 20.42
C VAL A 134 14.71 24.74 21.17
N ARG A 135 14.10 24.40 22.32
CA ARG A 135 14.50 23.21 23.11
C ARG A 135 14.33 21.90 22.34
N ALA A 136 13.28 21.80 21.51
CA ALA A 136 13.04 20.64 20.67
C ALA A 136 14.07 20.54 19.53
N LEU A 137 14.49 21.66 18.90
CA LEU A 137 15.60 21.64 17.94
C LEU A 137 16.96 21.32 18.60
N GLU A 138 17.20 21.78 19.83
CA GLU A 138 18.39 21.40 20.62
C GLU A 138 18.41 19.89 20.91
N ALA A 139 17.26 19.32 21.29
CA ALA A 139 17.11 17.87 21.50
C ALA A 139 17.26 17.07 20.20
N ALA A 140 16.67 17.54 19.09
CA ALA A 140 16.81 16.93 17.77
C ALA A 140 18.27 16.87 17.31
N ALA A 141 19.02 17.96 17.48
CA ALA A 141 20.44 18.01 17.17
C ALA A 141 21.28 17.10 18.07
N ALA A 142 20.98 17.04 19.38
CA ALA A 142 21.62 16.10 20.31
C ALA A 142 21.34 14.63 19.97
N ALA A 143 20.16 14.34 19.41
CA ALA A 143 19.77 13.04 18.85
C ALA A 143 20.22 12.83 17.38
N GLY A 144 21.14 13.66 16.87
CA GLY A 144 21.81 13.46 15.58
C GLY A 144 21.01 13.86 14.33
N TYR A 145 19.94 14.64 14.46
CA TYR A 145 19.20 15.16 13.31
C TYR A 145 19.99 16.27 12.59
N ASP A 146 20.28 16.06 11.31
CA ASP A 146 21.07 16.96 10.45
C ASP A 146 20.23 18.04 9.76
N GLY A 147 18.92 17.82 9.61
CA GLY A 147 17.99 18.71 8.91
C GLY A 147 17.70 20.07 9.58
N ILE A 148 18.35 20.41 10.70
CA ILE A 148 18.13 21.67 11.45
C ILE A 148 18.26 22.90 10.53
N ALA A 149 19.25 22.91 9.63
CA ALA A 149 19.48 24.02 8.70
C ALA A 149 18.35 24.17 7.66
N ALA A 150 17.62 23.10 7.34
CA ALA A 150 16.47 23.15 6.43
C ALA A 150 15.22 23.68 7.14
N LEU A 151 14.97 23.26 8.38
CA LEU A 151 13.88 23.80 9.22
C LEU A 151 14.11 25.29 9.53
N ALA A 152 15.36 25.69 9.81
CA ALA A 152 15.73 27.08 10.03
C ALA A 152 15.56 27.99 8.78
N ALA A 153 15.38 27.42 7.59
CA ALA A 153 15.07 28.18 6.38
C ALA A 153 13.56 28.39 6.16
N ASP A 154 12.71 27.75 6.96
CA ASP A 154 11.26 27.80 6.79
C ASP A 154 10.61 29.01 7.50
N PRO A 155 9.61 29.69 6.89
CA PRO A 155 8.92 30.83 7.50
C PRO A 155 8.33 30.60 8.89
N ILE A 156 7.91 29.38 9.25
CA ILE A 156 7.39 29.08 10.60
C ILE A 156 8.47 29.26 11.67
N PHE A 157 9.73 28.96 11.34
CA PHE A 157 10.86 29.11 12.25
C PHE A 157 11.44 30.53 12.30
N ALA A 158 10.85 31.52 11.61
CA ALA A 158 11.35 32.90 11.56
C ALA A 158 11.40 33.62 12.94
N ALA A 159 10.63 33.16 13.93
CA ALA A 159 10.76 33.58 15.32
C ALA A 159 11.85 32.82 16.08
N VAL A 160 12.00 31.52 15.80
CA VAL A 160 12.91 30.55 16.45
C VAL A 160 14.36 30.79 16.08
N VAL A 161 14.65 31.10 14.81
CA VAL A 161 16.00 31.29 14.26
C VAL A 161 16.67 32.59 14.76
N ARG A 162 15.92 33.45 15.45
CA ARG A 162 16.45 34.61 16.17
C ARG A 162 17.16 34.23 17.48
N ASP A 163 16.97 33.00 17.98
CA ASP A 163 17.75 32.47 19.09
C ASP A 163 19.17 32.10 18.58
N PRO A 164 20.24 32.65 19.18
CA PRO A 164 21.61 32.43 18.72
C PRO A 164 22.03 30.95 18.79
N ARG A 165 21.36 30.13 19.61
CA ARG A 165 21.64 28.68 19.72
C ARG A 165 21.19 27.94 18.46
N ILE A 166 20.02 28.29 17.92
CA ILE A 166 19.52 27.71 16.66
C ILE A 166 20.30 28.24 15.46
N ALA A 167 20.68 29.53 15.46
CA ALA A 167 21.58 30.07 14.45
C ALA A 167 22.94 29.33 14.41
N ALA A 168 23.50 28.99 15.57
CA ALA A 168 24.74 28.20 15.66
C ALA A 168 24.57 26.75 15.17
N LEU A 169 23.49 26.07 15.56
CA LEU A 169 23.20 24.70 15.10
C LEU A 169 22.94 24.65 13.58
N ALA A 170 22.18 25.60 13.03
CA ALA A 170 21.93 25.71 11.60
C ALA A 170 23.23 25.99 10.81
N ALA A 171 24.13 26.83 11.33
CA ALA A 171 25.44 27.08 10.73
C ALA A 171 26.35 25.83 10.77
N ALA A 172 26.35 25.08 11.88
CA ALA A 172 27.13 23.85 12.03
C ALA A 172 26.69 22.73 11.06
N GLY A 173 25.41 22.70 10.66
CA GLY A 173 24.88 21.77 9.65
C GLY A 173 25.34 22.05 8.21
N VAL A 174 25.97 23.20 7.93
CA VAL A 174 26.44 23.55 6.57
C VAL A 174 27.83 22.97 6.33
N ALA A 175 27.89 21.68 6.01
CA ALA A 175 29.11 21.07 5.48
C ALA A 175 29.53 21.78 4.17
N ALA A 176 30.74 22.32 4.13
CA ALA A 176 31.29 22.94 2.94
C ALA A 176 31.45 21.89 1.81
N PRO A 177 31.14 22.24 0.54
CA PRO A 177 31.34 21.32 -0.58
C PRO A 177 32.84 21.00 -0.74
N PRO A 178 33.20 19.76 -1.15
CA PRO A 178 34.60 19.40 -1.38
C PRO A 178 35.20 20.27 -2.51
N PRO A 179 36.44 20.75 -2.36
CA PRO A 179 37.09 21.56 -3.39
C PRO A 179 37.31 20.73 -4.66
N GLY A 180 36.67 21.14 -5.76
CA GLY A 180 36.69 20.44 -7.05
C GLY A 180 35.32 20.17 -7.67
N ALA A 181 34.22 20.46 -6.98
CA ALA A 181 32.87 20.40 -7.55
C ALA A 181 32.60 21.60 -8.49
N GLU A 182 33.02 21.49 -9.75
CA GLU A 182 32.70 22.48 -10.80
C GLU A 182 31.21 22.51 -11.16
N ALA A 183 30.77 23.59 -11.82
CA ALA A 183 29.37 23.98 -11.90
C ALA A 183 28.55 23.19 -12.95
N GLU A 184 28.06 22.00 -12.57
CA GLU A 184 27.14 21.22 -13.40
C GLU A 184 25.68 21.69 -13.23
N THR A 185 25.08 22.08 -14.37
CA THR A 185 23.71 22.58 -14.65
C THR A 185 22.66 22.64 -13.53
N LEU A 186 22.09 23.84 -13.38
CA LEU A 186 21.00 24.19 -12.46
C LEU A 186 19.67 23.47 -12.77
N LEU A 187 19.44 22.34 -12.11
CA LEU A 187 18.09 21.91 -11.70
C LEU A 187 17.83 22.33 -10.25
N PRO A 188 16.58 22.64 -9.85
CA PRO A 188 16.25 22.98 -8.47
C PRO A 188 16.70 21.90 -7.48
N ARG A 189 17.23 22.31 -6.32
CA ARG A 189 17.80 21.42 -5.30
C ARG A 189 16.79 20.41 -4.71
N ALA A 190 15.50 20.62 -4.95
CA ALA A 190 14.38 19.74 -4.58
C ALA A 190 14.10 18.60 -5.58
N GLU A 191 14.78 18.54 -6.73
CA GLU A 191 14.53 17.53 -7.78
C GLU A 191 15.61 16.43 -7.88
N ARG A 192 16.66 16.49 -7.04
CA ARG A 192 17.60 15.36 -6.87
C ARG A 192 17.06 14.41 -5.80
N PRO A 193 16.88 13.10 -6.07
CA PRO A 193 16.60 12.12 -5.03
C PRO A 193 17.66 12.17 -3.93
N ARG A 194 17.27 11.92 -2.67
CA ARG A 194 18.26 11.83 -1.60
C ARG A 194 19.15 10.61 -1.84
N PRO A 195 20.47 10.68 -1.61
CA PRO A 195 21.32 9.50 -1.73
C PRO A 195 20.86 8.47 -0.70
N ARG A 196 20.30 7.35 -1.17
CA ARG A 196 19.74 6.31 -0.30
C ARG A 196 20.80 5.81 0.70
N PRO A 197 20.44 5.55 1.97
CA PRO A 197 21.39 5.04 2.95
C PRO A 197 22.12 3.76 2.48
N PRO A 198 23.43 3.63 2.76
CA PRO A 198 24.23 2.51 2.33
C PRO A 198 23.81 1.22 3.06
N LEU A 199 23.35 0.23 2.29
CA LEU A 199 22.90 -1.05 2.83
C LEU A 199 24.08 -1.98 3.10
N ARG A 200 24.25 -2.43 4.34
CA ARG A 200 25.17 -3.52 4.71
C ARG A 200 24.50 -4.86 4.46
N LEU A 201 25.30 -5.88 4.13
CA LEU A 201 24.80 -7.23 3.87
C LEU A 201 25.22 -8.19 4.99
N ALA A 202 24.27 -8.90 5.60
CA ALA A 202 24.57 -10.03 6.48
C ALA A 202 24.79 -11.31 5.65
N PRO A 203 25.71 -12.22 6.04
CA PRO A 203 25.86 -13.50 5.37
C PRO A 203 24.60 -14.37 5.57
N VAL A 204 24.20 -15.09 4.52
CA VAL A 204 23.24 -16.19 4.61
C VAL A 204 24.01 -17.46 4.99
N THR A 205 23.62 -18.11 6.07
CA THR A 205 24.28 -19.31 6.64
C THR A 205 23.25 -20.37 6.94
N ASP A 206 23.52 -21.63 6.60
CA ASP A 206 22.66 -22.79 6.88
C ASP A 206 21.18 -22.59 6.43
N GLY A 207 20.99 -21.93 5.29
CA GLY A 207 19.67 -21.59 4.75
C GLY A 207 18.93 -20.46 5.48
N MET A 208 19.59 -19.72 6.38
CA MET A 208 18.99 -18.65 7.20
C MET A 208 19.51 -17.26 6.82
N ALA A 209 18.60 -16.31 6.70
CA ALA A 209 18.84 -14.91 6.36
C ALA A 209 18.43 -14.00 7.56
N PRO A 210 19.35 -13.67 8.48
CA PRO A 210 19.02 -12.95 9.71
C PRO A 210 18.85 -11.44 9.50
N VAL A 211 17.70 -10.90 9.90
CA VAL A 211 17.46 -9.46 10.03
C VAL A 211 18.11 -8.96 11.31
N SER A 212 18.72 -7.77 11.27
CA SER A 212 19.34 -7.10 12.43
C SER A 212 19.49 -5.60 12.16
N GLY A 213 19.76 -4.82 13.20
CA GLY A 213 20.14 -3.41 13.07
C GLY A 213 21.47 -3.20 12.34
N ALA A 214 22.29 -4.25 12.18
CA ALA A 214 23.58 -4.18 11.48
C ALA A 214 23.46 -4.32 9.95
N ASN A 215 22.40 -4.96 9.44
CA ASN A 215 22.12 -5.12 8.00
C ASN A 215 20.79 -4.48 7.54
N THR A 216 20.09 -3.75 8.42
CA THR A 216 18.85 -3.03 8.08
C THR A 216 19.06 -1.52 8.13
N VAL A 217 18.45 -0.78 7.22
CA VAL A 217 18.40 0.69 7.22
C VAL A 217 16.96 1.18 7.01
N TRP A 218 16.63 2.35 7.55
CA TRP A 218 15.40 3.06 7.19
C TRP A 218 15.61 3.87 5.90
N ASP A 219 14.69 3.71 4.95
CA ASP A 219 14.65 4.46 3.69
C ASP A 219 13.48 5.45 3.76
N PRO A 220 13.73 6.75 4.04
CA PRO A 220 12.67 7.72 4.29
C PRO A 220 11.91 8.13 3.02
N ASP A 221 12.54 8.01 1.84
CA ASP A 221 11.90 8.32 0.55
C ASP A 221 10.91 7.21 0.16
N ALA A 222 11.16 5.96 0.58
CA ALA A 222 10.22 4.86 0.44
C ALA A 222 9.23 4.73 1.63
N GLU A 223 9.57 5.31 2.79
CA GLU A 223 9.03 4.95 4.12
C GLU A 223 9.09 3.43 4.39
N ARG A 224 10.26 2.81 4.18
CA ARG A 224 10.44 1.36 4.35
C ARG A 224 11.75 1.04 5.07
N LEU A 225 11.74 -0.03 5.86
CA LEU A 225 12.98 -0.72 6.22
C LEU A 225 13.53 -1.45 4.99
N ARG A 226 14.86 -1.50 4.87
CA ARG A 226 15.57 -2.27 3.83
C ARG A 226 16.62 -3.13 4.51
N ALA A 227 16.50 -4.45 4.41
CA ALA A 227 17.48 -5.41 4.93
C ALA A 227 18.33 -6.00 3.79
N GLY A 228 19.60 -6.27 4.11
CA GLY A 228 20.62 -6.72 3.16
C GLY A 228 21.19 -8.09 3.48
N PHE A 229 21.30 -8.94 2.47
CA PHE A 229 21.84 -10.30 2.55
C PHE A 229 22.90 -10.58 1.48
N ALA A 230 23.92 -11.35 1.85
CA ALA A 230 24.98 -11.86 0.99
C ALA A 230 24.91 -13.39 0.97
N PHE A 231 24.63 -13.95 -0.20
CA PHE A 231 24.42 -15.39 -0.39
C PHE A 231 25.73 -16.14 -0.66
N PRO A 232 25.83 -17.44 -0.33
CA PRO A 232 26.97 -18.25 -0.71
C PRO A 232 27.10 -18.35 -2.25
N ALA A 233 28.34 -18.49 -2.74
CA ALA A 233 28.63 -18.47 -4.18
C ALA A 233 28.12 -19.71 -4.96
N ARG A 234 27.66 -20.75 -4.25
CA ARG A 234 27.04 -21.98 -4.77
C ARG A 234 26.04 -22.51 -3.75
N ALA A 235 25.04 -23.25 -4.22
CA ALA A 235 24.21 -24.09 -3.37
C ALA A 235 24.85 -25.46 -3.21
N GLU A 236 24.79 -26.02 -2.00
CA GLU A 236 25.17 -27.41 -1.71
C GLU A 236 23.94 -28.34 -1.80
N ASP A 237 22.76 -27.81 -1.46
CA ASP A 237 21.47 -28.49 -1.51
C ASP A 237 20.91 -28.72 -2.94
N PRO A 238 20.11 -29.79 -3.13
CA PRO A 238 19.37 -30.01 -4.37
C PRO A 238 18.29 -28.95 -4.59
N VAL A 239 18.01 -28.59 -5.85
CA VAL A 239 17.00 -27.56 -6.17
C VAL A 239 15.60 -27.88 -5.64
N VAL A 240 15.18 -29.16 -5.69
CA VAL A 240 13.97 -29.71 -5.07
C VAL A 240 14.21 -31.18 -4.68
N PRO A 241 13.48 -31.72 -3.69
CA PRO A 241 13.57 -33.13 -3.31
C PRO A 241 13.12 -34.09 -4.42
N ASP A 242 13.60 -35.32 -4.36
CA ASP A 242 13.29 -36.37 -5.33
C ASP A 242 11.93 -37.02 -5.05
N ARG A 243 10.83 -36.34 -5.40
CA ARG A 243 9.45 -36.80 -5.15
C ARG A 243 8.89 -37.77 -6.22
N LYS A 244 9.61 -38.01 -7.32
CA LYS A 244 9.11 -38.75 -8.51
C LYS A 244 7.84 -38.15 -9.12
N THR A 245 7.75 -36.83 -9.17
CA THR A 245 6.66 -36.11 -9.85
C THR A 245 7.18 -35.37 -11.08
N ALA A 246 6.32 -35.17 -12.09
CA ALA A 246 6.75 -34.65 -13.38
C ALA A 246 7.42 -33.27 -13.27
N GLU A 247 6.83 -32.35 -12.50
CA GLU A 247 7.38 -31.01 -12.27
C GLU A 247 8.72 -31.02 -11.52
N THR A 248 8.91 -31.91 -10.55
CA THR A 248 10.18 -32.00 -9.80
C THR A 248 11.28 -32.62 -10.64
N ASP A 249 11.00 -33.68 -11.39
CA ASP A 249 11.98 -34.30 -12.29
C ASP A 249 12.32 -33.42 -13.50
N ILE A 250 11.37 -32.64 -14.05
CA ILE A 250 11.65 -31.59 -15.05
C ILE A 250 12.61 -30.56 -14.45
N LEU A 251 12.28 -29.94 -13.31
CA LEU A 251 13.11 -28.89 -12.72
C LEU A 251 14.53 -29.39 -12.39
N ARG A 252 14.64 -30.59 -11.79
CA ARG A 252 15.93 -31.22 -11.50
C ARG A 252 16.76 -31.47 -12.76
N GLU A 253 16.15 -31.91 -13.86
CA GLU A 253 16.87 -32.15 -15.11
C GLU A 253 17.31 -30.84 -15.80
N HIS A 254 16.51 -29.78 -15.73
CA HIS A 254 16.93 -28.46 -16.22
C HIS A 254 18.07 -27.88 -15.37
N TYR A 255 18.00 -27.99 -14.03
CA TYR A 255 19.06 -27.54 -13.12
C TYR A 255 20.36 -28.33 -13.31
N ARG A 256 20.27 -29.68 -13.39
CA ARG A 256 21.43 -30.57 -13.67
C ARG A 256 22.13 -30.27 -14.99
N ARG A 257 21.41 -29.72 -15.97
CA ARG A 257 21.95 -29.26 -17.27
C ARG A 257 22.44 -27.80 -17.26
N GLY A 258 22.43 -27.12 -16.12
CA GLY A 258 22.77 -25.69 -16.02
C GLY A 258 21.79 -24.75 -16.72
N ARG A 259 20.55 -25.21 -16.97
CA ARG A 259 19.52 -24.47 -17.71
C ARG A 259 18.49 -23.79 -16.84
N ALA A 260 18.40 -24.14 -15.55
CA ALA A 260 17.55 -23.51 -14.55
C ALA A 260 18.43 -22.92 -13.44
N ALA A 261 17.99 -21.81 -12.85
CA ALA A 261 18.76 -21.07 -11.84
C ALA A 261 18.78 -21.75 -10.46
N GLY A 262 17.71 -22.46 -10.10
CA GLY A 262 17.46 -22.87 -8.72
C GLY A 262 17.04 -21.69 -7.82
N ASN A 263 16.92 -21.94 -6.53
CA ASN A 263 16.50 -20.91 -5.55
C ASN A 263 17.66 -20.25 -4.80
N LEU A 264 18.92 -20.58 -5.13
CA LEU A 264 20.06 -19.83 -4.60
C LEU A 264 19.93 -18.34 -4.94
N GLY A 265 19.95 -17.50 -3.90
CA GLY A 265 19.73 -16.05 -4.03
C GLY A 265 18.28 -15.61 -3.82
N ASP A 266 17.33 -16.53 -3.64
CA ASP A 266 15.94 -16.21 -3.29
C ASP A 266 15.72 -16.28 -1.77
N LEU A 267 14.77 -15.48 -1.29
CA LEU A 267 14.29 -15.44 0.08
C LEU A 267 12.90 -16.07 0.21
N TYR A 268 12.66 -16.73 1.34
CA TYR A 268 11.32 -16.99 1.86
C TYR A 268 11.05 -16.13 3.10
N ASP A 269 10.04 -15.26 3.04
CA ASP A 269 9.59 -14.39 4.13
C ASP A 269 8.26 -14.88 4.73
N ASN A 270 8.32 -15.52 5.89
CA ASN A 270 7.12 -15.86 6.65
C ASN A 270 6.64 -14.65 7.48
N ARG A 271 5.36 -14.32 7.34
CA ARG A 271 4.71 -13.22 8.06
C ARG A 271 3.48 -13.66 8.86
N ASP A 272 3.46 -14.91 9.31
CA ASP A 272 2.41 -15.45 10.19
C ASP A 272 2.96 -16.25 11.39
N ARG A 273 4.26 -16.05 11.70
CA ARG A 273 4.97 -16.67 12.83
C ARG A 273 5.00 -18.21 12.74
N GLY A 274 5.02 -18.74 11.51
CA GLY A 274 5.08 -20.17 11.21
C GLY A 274 3.71 -20.87 11.12
N HIS A 275 2.62 -20.12 11.00
CA HIS A 275 1.26 -20.66 10.96
C HIS A 275 0.93 -21.38 9.65
N SER A 276 1.41 -20.87 8.50
CA SER A 276 1.33 -21.56 7.21
C SER A 276 2.68 -21.59 6.49
N GLU A 277 3.69 -22.11 7.19
CA GLU A 277 5.04 -22.22 6.65
C GLU A 277 5.20 -23.48 5.78
N PRO A 278 5.57 -23.36 4.48
CA PRO A 278 5.84 -24.52 3.63
C PRO A 278 7.13 -25.22 4.09
N PRO A 279 7.16 -26.57 4.22
CA PRO A 279 8.31 -27.31 4.76
C PRO A 279 9.64 -27.01 4.07
N ALA A 280 10.70 -26.78 4.87
CA ALA A 280 12.04 -26.45 4.36
C ALA A 280 12.60 -27.47 3.34
N ALA A 281 12.36 -28.76 3.58
CA ALA A 281 12.78 -29.84 2.69
C ALA A 281 12.14 -29.81 1.29
N ASN A 282 11.09 -29.01 1.05
CA ASN A 282 10.47 -28.84 -0.27
C ASN A 282 11.32 -27.97 -1.21
N HIS A 283 12.00 -26.96 -0.67
CA HIS A 283 12.80 -25.99 -1.42
C HIS A 283 14.04 -25.61 -0.60
N PRO A 284 14.98 -26.56 -0.37
CA PRO A 284 16.07 -26.35 0.60
C PRO A 284 17.08 -25.28 0.16
N GLN A 285 17.06 -24.85 -1.10
CA GLN A 285 17.83 -23.70 -1.58
C GLN A 285 17.25 -22.32 -1.22
N LEU A 286 16.01 -22.23 -0.71
CA LEU A 286 15.41 -20.96 -0.27
C LEU A 286 15.99 -20.53 1.08
N ALA A 287 16.54 -19.30 1.14
CA ALA A 287 17.00 -18.73 2.38
C ALA A 287 15.83 -18.15 3.19
N ARG A 288 15.62 -18.61 4.43
CA ARG A 288 14.50 -18.19 5.28
C ARG A 288 14.85 -16.92 6.04
N VAL A 289 14.04 -15.87 5.85
CA VAL A 289 14.17 -14.63 6.61
C VAL A 289 13.88 -14.93 8.09
N THR A 290 14.76 -14.49 8.98
CA THR A 290 14.58 -14.67 10.42
C THR A 290 14.64 -13.34 11.16
N TYR A 291 13.63 -13.12 12.01
CA TYR A 291 13.42 -11.86 12.72
C TYR A 291 13.84 -11.95 14.20
N PRO A 292 14.69 -11.03 14.71
CA PRO A 292 15.11 -10.97 16.11
C PRO A 292 13.98 -10.42 17.00
N PRO A 293 14.05 -10.57 18.34
CA PRO A 293 12.96 -10.17 19.24
C PRO A 293 12.49 -8.72 19.07
N ALA A 294 13.39 -7.77 18.83
CA ALA A 294 13.04 -6.36 18.58
C ALA A 294 12.22 -6.17 17.29
N ALA A 295 12.54 -6.91 16.23
CA ALA A 295 11.78 -6.90 14.97
C ALA A 295 10.38 -7.51 15.15
N ARG A 296 10.28 -8.60 15.92
CA ARG A 296 8.99 -9.23 16.22
C ARG A 296 8.10 -8.36 17.11
N ALA A 297 8.70 -7.61 18.05
CA ALA A 297 7.99 -6.65 18.88
C ALA A 297 7.47 -5.42 18.10
N ALA A 298 7.99 -5.17 16.89
CA ALA A 298 7.48 -4.19 15.93
C ALA A 298 6.61 -4.86 14.81
N ASP A 299 6.17 -6.11 15.02
CA ASP A 299 5.38 -6.92 14.09
C ASP A 299 5.99 -7.02 12.66
N LEU A 300 7.32 -6.89 12.54
CA LEU A 300 8.02 -7.06 11.26
C LEU A 300 7.92 -8.50 10.73
N ASP A 301 7.58 -9.48 11.58
CA ASP A 301 7.31 -10.89 11.24
C ASP A 301 5.81 -11.24 11.14
N TYR A 302 4.92 -10.23 11.02
CA TYR A 302 3.47 -10.44 11.02
C TYR A 302 2.73 -9.66 9.92
N GLY A 303 1.57 -10.18 9.51
CA GLY A 303 0.61 -9.53 8.62
C GLY A 303 1.15 -9.14 7.23
N LEU A 304 0.65 -8.01 6.71
CA LEU A 304 1.01 -7.49 5.39
C LEU A 304 2.49 -7.12 5.29
N ALA A 305 3.06 -7.32 4.10
CA ALA A 305 4.44 -7.01 3.77
C ALA A 305 4.66 -5.52 3.46
N GLU A 306 4.20 -4.63 4.34
CA GLU A 306 4.24 -3.18 4.12
C GLU A 306 5.43 -2.47 4.81
N GLN A 307 6.15 -3.18 5.69
CA GLN A 307 7.14 -2.58 6.58
C GLN A 307 8.59 -2.66 6.05
N ILE A 308 8.98 -3.82 5.49
CA ILE A 308 10.37 -4.15 5.13
C ILE A 308 10.51 -4.57 3.66
N LEU A 309 11.66 -4.27 3.05
CA LEU A 309 12.07 -4.67 1.70
C LEU A 309 13.46 -5.35 1.77
N PHE A 310 13.78 -6.16 0.77
CA PHE A 310 15.04 -6.91 0.71
C PHE A 310 15.88 -6.52 -0.52
N ASN A 311 17.16 -6.89 -0.53
CA ASN A 311 18.07 -6.69 -1.67
C ASN A 311 18.05 -7.85 -2.70
N ALA A 312 17.14 -8.80 -2.55
CA ALA A 312 17.09 -10.05 -3.28
C ALA A 312 15.62 -10.47 -3.50
N PRO A 313 15.32 -11.34 -4.50
CA PRO A 313 13.97 -11.80 -4.76
C PRO A 313 13.37 -12.48 -3.54
N ALA A 314 12.10 -12.22 -3.27
CA ALA A 314 11.38 -12.85 -2.18
C ALA A 314 10.08 -13.47 -2.69
N LEU A 315 9.73 -14.61 -2.09
CA LEU A 315 8.36 -15.05 -1.95
C LEU A 315 7.99 -15.10 -0.47
N GLY A 316 6.73 -14.91 -0.14
CA GLY A 316 6.30 -14.92 1.26
C GLY A 316 4.80 -14.98 1.43
N ASN A 317 4.35 -15.15 2.67
CA ASN A 317 2.92 -15.23 2.99
C ASN A 317 2.59 -14.73 4.39
N SER A 318 1.31 -14.46 4.59
CA SER A 318 0.70 -14.43 5.93
C SER A 318 -0.69 -15.07 5.85
N SER A 319 -0.84 -16.28 6.40
CA SER A 319 -2.15 -16.93 6.59
C SER A 319 -2.94 -16.32 7.77
N THR A 320 -3.06 -15.00 7.79
CA THR A 320 -3.79 -14.25 8.83
C THR A 320 -4.84 -13.33 8.22
N ALA A 321 -5.75 -12.83 9.04
CA ALA A 321 -6.83 -11.93 8.65
C ALA A 321 -7.28 -11.11 9.88
N ILE A 322 -7.98 -10.00 9.65
CA ILE A 322 -8.73 -9.29 10.69
C ILE A 322 -10.07 -10.02 10.83
N THR A 323 -10.23 -10.84 11.87
CA THR A 323 -11.32 -11.83 11.98
C THR A 323 -12.49 -11.40 12.87
N GLY A 324 -12.44 -10.22 13.48
CA GLY A 324 -13.47 -9.73 14.41
C GLY A 324 -13.74 -8.23 14.28
N GLY A 325 -14.85 -7.78 14.87
CA GLY A 325 -15.40 -6.44 14.70
C GLY A 325 -16.11 -6.24 13.36
N ALA A 326 -16.81 -5.12 13.20
CA ALA A 326 -17.46 -4.77 11.93
C ALA A 326 -16.43 -4.53 10.79
N LEU A 327 -15.21 -4.13 11.14
CA LEU A 327 -14.11 -3.86 10.20
C LEU A 327 -13.30 -5.11 9.79
N TRP A 328 -13.81 -6.33 10.05
CA TRP A 328 -13.17 -7.58 9.63
C TRP A 328 -12.82 -7.58 8.13
N ARG A 329 -11.74 -8.26 7.74
CA ARG A 329 -11.23 -8.35 6.36
C ARG A 329 -10.04 -9.30 6.22
N SER A 330 -9.86 -9.87 5.03
CA SER A 330 -8.60 -10.49 4.63
C SER A 330 -7.48 -9.46 4.44
N LEU A 331 -6.24 -9.92 4.36
CA LEU A 331 -5.10 -9.04 4.09
C LEU A 331 -5.12 -8.38 2.71
N PRO A 332 -5.52 -9.04 1.60
CA PRO A 332 -5.66 -8.38 0.29
C PRO A 332 -6.71 -7.25 0.28
N ARG A 333 -7.85 -7.40 0.99
CA ARG A 333 -8.77 -6.28 1.17
C ARG A 333 -8.13 -5.19 2.03
N ALA A 334 -7.53 -5.52 3.17
CA ALA A 334 -6.83 -4.53 4.01
C ALA A 334 -5.79 -3.69 3.23
N ALA A 335 -4.97 -4.33 2.39
CA ALA A 335 -3.96 -3.66 1.57
C ALA A 335 -4.55 -2.75 0.48
N THR A 336 -5.77 -3.03 0.00
CA THR A 336 -6.47 -2.22 -1.01
C THR A 336 -7.42 -1.18 -0.40
N THR A 337 -7.68 -1.24 0.91
CA THR A 337 -8.60 -0.34 1.64
C THR A 337 -7.92 0.47 2.76
N ARG A 338 -6.59 0.64 2.72
CA ARG A 338 -5.89 1.50 3.69
C ARG A 338 -6.38 2.94 3.57
N THR A 339 -6.88 3.51 4.67
CA THR A 339 -7.47 4.87 4.71
C THR A 339 -6.48 5.99 4.43
N ASP A 340 -5.16 5.73 4.53
CA ASP A 340 -4.11 6.67 4.10
C ASP A 340 -3.69 6.51 2.63
N GLY A 341 -4.35 5.64 1.86
CA GLY A 341 -4.07 5.36 0.46
C GLY A 341 -2.73 4.66 0.18
N THR A 342 -1.91 4.35 1.20
CA THR A 342 -0.53 3.90 0.96
C THR A 342 -0.42 2.43 0.57
N GLY A 343 -1.31 1.55 1.03
CA GLY A 343 -1.23 0.09 0.85
C GLY A 343 -1.03 -0.39 -0.60
N PRO A 344 -1.81 0.10 -1.59
CA PRO A 344 -1.60 -0.24 -3.00
C PRO A 344 -0.22 0.16 -3.51
N LEU A 345 0.33 1.28 -3.03
CA LEU A 345 1.70 1.71 -3.34
C LEU A 345 2.74 0.83 -2.63
N ARG A 346 2.47 0.33 -1.41
CA ARG A 346 3.33 -0.68 -0.74
C ARG A 346 3.39 -1.98 -1.54
N LEU A 347 2.26 -2.44 -2.08
CA LEU A 347 2.21 -3.62 -2.95
C LEU A 347 3.03 -3.40 -4.24
N TRP A 348 2.91 -2.23 -4.88
CA TRP A 348 3.76 -1.86 -6.02
C TRP A 348 5.25 -1.78 -5.66
N GLN A 349 5.60 -1.21 -4.49
CA GLN A 349 6.97 -1.18 -3.97
C GLN A 349 7.53 -2.60 -3.81
N ASN A 350 6.75 -3.54 -3.27
CA ASN A 350 7.15 -4.94 -3.11
C ASN A 350 7.44 -5.59 -4.48
N ALA A 351 6.49 -5.49 -5.42
CA ALA A 351 6.64 -6.05 -6.75
C ALA A 351 7.88 -5.50 -7.48
N SER A 352 8.11 -4.18 -7.37
CA SER A 352 9.28 -3.50 -7.95
C SER A 352 10.60 -3.82 -7.25
N ALA A 353 10.53 -4.30 -6.00
CA ALA A 353 11.67 -4.82 -5.23
C ALA A 353 11.85 -6.34 -5.36
N ASN A 354 11.25 -6.96 -6.38
CA ASN A 354 11.31 -8.41 -6.65
C ASN A 354 10.65 -9.31 -5.58
N ALA A 355 9.72 -8.77 -4.77
CA ALA A 355 9.01 -9.51 -3.73
C ALA A 355 7.54 -9.76 -4.09
N LEU A 356 7.13 -11.03 -4.12
CA LEU A 356 5.75 -11.47 -4.39
C LEU A 356 5.17 -12.19 -3.17
N TYR A 357 4.05 -11.70 -2.65
CA TYR A 357 3.39 -12.29 -1.50
C TYR A 357 2.07 -13.00 -1.87
N VAL A 358 1.79 -14.09 -1.15
CA VAL A 358 0.54 -14.85 -1.20
C VAL A 358 -0.25 -14.60 0.08
N TYR A 359 -1.55 -14.38 -0.03
CA TYR A 359 -2.45 -14.26 1.13
C TYR A 359 -3.79 -14.98 0.88
N PRO A 360 -4.42 -15.57 1.90
CA PRO A 360 -5.76 -16.16 1.79
C PRO A 360 -6.86 -15.10 1.60
N SER A 361 -7.91 -15.44 0.85
CA SER A 361 -9.14 -14.63 0.74
C SER A 361 -9.98 -14.66 2.02
N HIS A 362 -9.81 -15.68 2.86
CA HIS A 362 -10.52 -15.93 4.12
C HIS A 362 -12.06 -16.00 3.98
N LYS A 363 -12.73 -14.84 3.92
CA LYS A 363 -14.19 -14.66 3.76
C LYS A 363 -14.54 -13.55 2.76
N ASP A 364 -13.54 -12.98 2.07
CA ASP A 364 -13.73 -11.90 1.10
C ASP A 364 -13.98 -12.42 -0.32
N TYR A 365 -14.02 -13.74 -0.49
CA TYR A 365 -14.29 -14.41 -1.76
C TYR A 365 -14.89 -15.79 -1.50
N GLY A 366 -16.11 -16.03 -1.98
CA GLY A 366 -16.79 -17.33 -1.89
C GLY A 366 -18.29 -17.24 -2.20
N PRO A 367 -19.02 -18.36 -2.24
CA PRO A 367 -20.45 -18.38 -2.56
C PRO A 367 -21.37 -17.85 -1.45
N GLU A 368 -20.85 -17.62 -0.23
CA GLU A 368 -21.62 -17.08 0.91
C GLU A 368 -21.62 -15.54 0.90
N GLN A 369 -20.49 -14.90 0.59
CA GLN A 369 -20.34 -13.43 0.59
C GLN A 369 -20.26 -12.80 -0.82
N GLY A 370 -19.95 -13.56 -1.87
CA GLY A 370 -19.52 -12.99 -3.15
C GLY A 370 -18.02 -12.65 -3.17
N ASP A 371 -17.64 -11.75 -4.08
CA ASP A 371 -16.31 -11.14 -4.22
C ASP A 371 -16.32 -9.74 -3.60
N LEU A 372 -15.72 -9.62 -2.41
CA LEU A 372 -15.69 -8.41 -1.60
C LEU A 372 -14.42 -7.57 -1.82
N PHE A 373 -13.64 -7.85 -2.86
CA PHE A 373 -12.45 -7.05 -3.16
C PHE A 373 -12.84 -5.80 -3.97
N PRO A 374 -12.48 -4.59 -3.52
CA PRO A 374 -12.78 -3.36 -4.27
C PRO A 374 -11.81 -3.14 -5.45
N ALA A 375 -10.67 -3.83 -5.46
CA ALA A 375 -9.68 -3.75 -6.52
C ALA A 375 -8.94 -5.08 -6.73
N ASN A 376 -8.66 -5.41 -7.99
CA ASN A 376 -7.80 -6.52 -8.40
C ASN A 376 -6.42 -5.95 -8.78
N THR A 377 -5.32 -6.62 -8.40
CA THR A 377 -3.96 -6.08 -8.62
C THR A 377 -2.97 -7.13 -9.13
N PRO A 378 -1.95 -6.74 -9.91
CA PRO A 378 -0.90 -7.65 -10.37
C PRO A 378 0.24 -7.83 -9.35
N TYR A 379 0.12 -7.32 -8.12
CA TYR A 379 1.23 -7.23 -7.15
C TYR A 379 1.32 -8.38 -6.15
N LEU A 380 0.21 -9.09 -5.94
CA LEU A 380 0.10 -10.22 -5.01
C LEU A 380 -0.62 -11.41 -5.66
N LEU A 381 -0.64 -12.56 -4.99
CA LEU A 381 -1.55 -13.66 -5.28
C LEU A 381 -2.53 -13.82 -4.10
N VAL A 382 -3.81 -13.98 -4.41
CA VAL A 382 -4.83 -14.33 -3.42
C VAL A 382 -5.19 -15.80 -3.59
N SER A 383 -5.04 -16.62 -2.55
CA SER A 383 -5.52 -18.00 -2.55
C SER A 383 -6.97 -18.06 -2.08
N HIS A 384 -7.85 -18.77 -2.78
CA HIS A 384 -9.21 -19.02 -2.28
C HIS A 384 -9.14 -19.95 -1.06
N GLY A 385 -9.69 -19.49 0.07
CA GLY A 385 -9.77 -20.23 1.32
C GLY A 385 -9.10 -19.50 2.50
N ALA A 386 -8.85 -20.24 3.58
CA ALA A 386 -8.25 -19.74 4.82
C ALA A 386 -6.78 -20.17 4.98
N ALA A 387 -6.29 -20.27 6.22
CA ALA A 387 -4.92 -20.69 6.50
C ALA A 387 -4.56 -22.04 5.83
N GLY A 388 -3.35 -22.14 5.28
CA GLY A 388 -2.90 -23.30 4.51
C GLY A 388 -3.25 -23.27 3.01
N SER A 389 -4.22 -22.46 2.58
CA SER A 389 -4.58 -22.33 1.15
C SER A 389 -3.49 -21.69 0.30
N ASP A 390 -2.55 -20.97 0.93
CA ASP A 390 -1.43 -20.26 0.30
C ASP A 390 -0.26 -21.18 -0.08
N GLN A 391 -0.09 -22.33 0.58
CA GLN A 391 1.08 -23.21 0.39
C GLN A 391 1.27 -23.73 -1.05
N PRO A 392 0.22 -24.15 -1.80
CA PRO A 392 0.36 -24.54 -3.21
C PRO A 392 0.85 -23.40 -4.11
N PHE A 393 0.54 -22.15 -3.76
CA PHE A 393 0.96 -20.97 -4.50
C PHE A 393 2.40 -20.57 -4.16
N LEU A 394 2.83 -20.75 -2.91
CA LEU A 394 4.22 -20.60 -2.51
C LEU A 394 5.11 -21.62 -3.24
N GLU A 395 4.69 -22.89 -3.30
CA GLU A 395 5.37 -23.91 -4.10
C GLU A 395 5.38 -23.53 -5.60
N ALA A 396 4.28 -23.04 -6.16
CA ALA A 396 4.24 -22.56 -7.54
C ALA A 396 5.23 -21.40 -7.81
N VAL A 397 5.29 -20.39 -6.94
CA VAL A 397 6.22 -19.26 -7.08
C VAL A 397 7.67 -19.72 -6.92
N ALA A 398 7.98 -20.54 -5.92
CA ALA A 398 9.33 -21.10 -5.72
C ALA A 398 9.79 -21.93 -6.93
N MET A 399 8.90 -22.77 -7.48
CA MET A 399 9.15 -23.57 -8.68
C MET A 399 9.37 -22.71 -9.92
N ILE A 400 8.62 -21.61 -10.10
CA ILE A 400 8.82 -20.65 -11.21
C ILE A 400 10.16 -19.92 -11.06
N TYR A 401 10.46 -19.38 -9.87
CA TYR A 401 11.73 -18.71 -9.57
C TYR A 401 12.93 -19.63 -9.80
N ALA A 402 12.81 -20.91 -9.45
CA ALA A 402 13.85 -21.92 -9.68
C ALA A 402 14.01 -22.27 -11.16
N ALA A 403 12.89 -22.38 -11.89
CA ALA A 403 12.84 -22.86 -13.26
C ALA A 403 13.28 -21.84 -14.32
N TYR A 404 13.26 -20.54 -14.03
CA TYR A 404 13.87 -19.54 -14.90
C TYR A 404 15.33 -19.89 -15.21
N ARG A 405 15.80 -19.56 -16.42
CA ARG A 405 17.21 -19.72 -16.77
C ARG A 405 18.09 -18.79 -15.93
N PRO A 406 19.34 -19.15 -15.59
CA PRO A 406 20.23 -18.27 -14.83
C PRO A 406 20.33 -16.86 -15.42
N GLU A 407 20.51 -16.75 -16.73
CA GLU A 407 20.61 -15.49 -17.46
C GLU A 407 19.27 -14.72 -17.54
N THR A 408 18.14 -15.43 -17.61
CA THR A 408 16.80 -14.83 -17.61
C THR A 408 16.47 -14.29 -16.23
N LYS A 409 16.70 -15.08 -15.18
CA LYS A 409 16.43 -14.71 -13.78
C LYS A 409 17.28 -13.51 -13.35
N ALA A 410 18.59 -13.54 -13.59
CA ALA A 410 19.48 -12.44 -13.23
C ALA A 410 19.01 -11.10 -13.80
N ARG A 411 18.55 -11.08 -15.06
CA ARG A 411 17.98 -9.90 -15.69
C ARG A 411 16.61 -9.53 -15.13
N LEU A 412 15.70 -10.49 -14.92
CA LEU A 412 14.41 -10.22 -14.29
C LEU A 412 14.57 -9.54 -12.92
N VAL A 413 15.59 -9.93 -12.14
CA VAL A 413 15.89 -9.31 -10.85
C VAL A 413 16.50 -7.91 -11.01
N GLN A 414 17.45 -7.74 -11.93
CA GLN A 414 18.09 -6.45 -12.22
C GLN A 414 17.08 -5.37 -12.68
N GLU A 415 16.11 -5.74 -13.51
CA GLU A 415 15.11 -4.82 -14.08
C GLU A 415 13.85 -4.65 -13.20
N GLY A 416 13.75 -5.36 -12.06
CA GLY A 416 12.55 -5.34 -11.21
C GLY A 416 11.32 -6.07 -11.79
N LEU A 417 11.55 -7.01 -12.72
CA LEU A 417 10.53 -7.68 -13.53
C LEU A 417 10.19 -9.12 -13.09
N ILE A 418 10.83 -9.69 -12.07
CA ILE A 418 10.56 -11.10 -11.71
C ILE A 418 9.10 -11.33 -11.28
N VAL A 419 8.48 -10.35 -10.61
CA VAL A 419 7.09 -10.45 -10.12
C VAL A 419 6.07 -10.37 -11.26
N PRO A 420 6.05 -9.36 -12.15
CA PRO A 420 5.14 -9.35 -13.30
C PRO A 420 5.41 -10.54 -14.25
N MET A 421 6.66 -11.01 -14.37
CA MET A 421 6.94 -12.21 -15.16
C MET A 421 6.43 -13.50 -14.50
N THR A 422 6.47 -13.59 -13.18
CA THR A 422 5.93 -14.74 -12.43
C THR A 422 4.42 -14.75 -12.48
N GLN A 423 3.76 -13.60 -12.35
CA GLN A 423 2.32 -13.44 -12.61
C GLN A 423 1.95 -13.91 -14.03
N MET A 424 2.74 -13.53 -15.05
CA MET A 424 2.51 -13.99 -16.43
C MET A 424 2.66 -15.51 -16.56
N VAL A 425 3.74 -16.09 -16.03
CA VAL A 425 3.96 -17.55 -16.08
C VAL A 425 2.86 -18.31 -15.35
N PHE A 426 2.51 -17.86 -14.13
CA PHE A 426 1.52 -18.48 -13.28
C PHE A 426 0.14 -18.49 -13.95
N ARG A 427 -0.37 -17.32 -14.32
CA ARG A 427 -1.72 -17.15 -14.92
C ARG A 427 -1.84 -17.83 -16.28
N ARG A 428 -0.80 -17.82 -17.13
CA ARG A 428 -0.75 -18.59 -18.39
C ARG A 428 -0.71 -20.11 -18.19
N SER A 429 -0.42 -20.59 -16.98
CA SER A 429 -0.22 -22.01 -16.71
C SER A 429 -1.39 -22.71 -16.02
N LEU A 430 -2.35 -21.98 -15.46
CA LEU A 430 -3.56 -22.51 -14.79
C LEU A 430 -4.32 -23.52 -15.67
N ARG A 431 -4.86 -24.60 -15.10
CA ARG A 431 -5.47 -25.72 -15.87
C ARG A 431 -6.60 -25.27 -16.80
N SER A 432 -7.38 -24.28 -16.38
CA SER A 432 -8.44 -23.62 -17.15
C SER A 432 -7.97 -22.82 -18.38
N VAL A 433 -6.71 -22.38 -18.42
CA VAL A 433 -6.19 -21.44 -19.44
C VAL A 433 -5.50 -22.20 -20.57
N LEU A 434 -6.24 -22.55 -21.62
CA LEU A 434 -5.77 -23.41 -22.73
C LEU A 434 -5.34 -22.61 -23.97
N SER A 435 -5.87 -21.40 -24.13
CA SER A 435 -5.69 -20.51 -25.29
C SER A 435 -5.15 -19.12 -24.90
N ARG A 436 -4.86 -18.28 -25.90
CA ARG A 436 -4.53 -16.86 -25.67
C ARG A 436 -5.76 -16.04 -25.26
N ASP A 437 -6.94 -16.43 -25.69
CA ASP A 437 -8.17 -15.70 -25.36
C ASP A 437 -8.64 -16.02 -23.94
N ASP A 438 -8.44 -17.25 -23.45
CA ASP A 438 -8.63 -17.61 -22.04
C ASP A 438 -7.69 -16.78 -21.15
N TYR A 439 -6.44 -16.57 -21.61
CA TYR A 439 -5.46 -15.70 -20.96
C TYR A 439 -5.84 -14.21 -20.99
N MET A 440 -6.78 -13.80 -21.85
CA MET A 440 -7.24 -12.43 -22.00
C MET A 440 -8.63 -12.21 -21.36
N SER A 441 -9.01 -13.08 -20.41
CA SER A 441 -10.35 -13.19 -19.83
C SER A 441 -10.34 -13.39 -18.30
N ALA A 442 -11.53 -13.40 -17.69
CA ALA A 442 -11.77 -13.75 -16.29
C ALA A 442 -10.99 -14.99 -15.80
N ALA A 443 -10.90 -16.04 -16.63
CA ALA A 443 -10.33 -17.34 -16.24
C ALA A 443 -8.85 -17.27 -15.81
N ALA A 444 -8.06 -16.38 -16.43
CA ALA A 444 -6.67 -16.16 -16.05
C ALA A 444 -6.47 -15.05 -15.02
N HIS A 445 -7.52 -14.26 -14.72
CA HIS A 445 -7.43 -13.04 -13.91
C HIS A 445 -8.49 -12.90 -12.79
N PRO A 446 -8.93 -13.97 -12.10
CA PRO A 446 -9.86 -13.83 -10.98
C PRO A 446 -9.22 -13.05 -9.82
N ALA A 447 -10.09 -12.56 -8.91
CA ALA A 447 -9.67 -11.87 -7.70
C ALA A 447 -8.97 -12.81 -6.69
N ALA A 448 -9.44 -14.07 -6.60
CA ALA A 448 -8.78 -15.15 -5.87
C ALA A 448 -8.64 -16.41 -6.75
N TYR A 449 -7.54 -17.14 -6.56
CA TYR A 449 -7.18 -18.30 -7.37
C TYR A 449 -7.48 -19.61 -6.65
N GLU A 450 -7.85 -20.61 -7.43
CA GLU A 450 -8.13 -21.96 -6.95
C GLU A 450 -6.86 -22.82 -6.92
N PRO A 451 -6.51 -23.48 -5.79
CA PRO A 451 -5.27 -24.26 -5.67
C PRO A 451 -5.27 -25.49 -6.59
N TYR A 452 -6.44 -26.06 -6.90
CA TYR A 452 -6.55 -27.20 -7.81
C TYR A 452 -6.18 -26.84 -9.26
N ASP A 453 -6.32 -25.57 -9.64
CA ASP A 453 -6.02 -25.10 -11.00
C ASP A 453 -4.52 -24.89 -11.26
N ILE A 454 -3.66 -25.03 -10.25
CA ILE A 454 -2.22 -24.95 -10.38
C ILE A 454 -1.68 -26.16 -11.19
N ASN A 455 -0.92 -25.87 -12.25
CA ASN A 455 -0.20 -26.86 -13.06
C ASN A 455 1.31 -26.56 -13.04
N LEU A 456 1.98 -27.07 -11.99
CA LEU A 456 3.41 -26.85 -11.75
C LEU A 456 4.29 -27.29 -12.94
N ALA A 457 3.96 -28.41 -13.60
CA ALA A 457 4.75 -28.90 -14.74
C ALA A 457 4.71 -27.92 -15.93
N ARG A 458 3.55 -27.29 -16.19
CA ARG A 458 3.44 -26.23 -17.20
C ARG A 458 4.14 -24.94 -16.77
N MET A 459 4.04 -24.55 -15.49
CA MET A 459 4.72 -23.39 -14.93
C MET A 459 6.25 -23.49 -15.06
N VAL A 460 6.85 -24.61 -14.65
CA VAL A 460 8.29 -24.90 -14.77
C VAL A 460 8.73 -24.89 -16.25
N SER A 461 7.96 -25.55 -17.13
CA SER A 461 8.29 -25.63 -18.55
C SER A 461 8.24 -24.27 -19.24
N LEU A 462 7.23 -23.45 -18.94
CA LEU A 462 7.11 -22.09 -19.47
C LEU A 462 8.22 -21.18 -18.92
N ALA A 463 8.46 -21.20 -17.60
CA ALA A 463 9.55 -20.45 -16.94
C ALA A 463 10.92 -20.72 -17.59
N ASN A 464 11.25 -21.99 -17.86
CA ASN A 464 12.52 -22.32 -18.49
C ASN A 464 12.60 -21.97 -19.98
N SER A 465 11.45 -21.93 -20.68
CA SER A 465 11.43 -21.62 -22.11
C SER A 465 11.94 -20.20 -22.42
N ILE A 466 11.60 -19.23 -21.56
CA ILE A 466 11.87 -17.79 -21.72
C ILE A 466 13.38 -17.50 -21.72
N ARG A 467 13.81 -16.74 -22.72
CA ARG A 467 15.18 -16.21 -22.87
C ARG A 467 15.24 -14.75 -22.40
N PRO A 468 16.41 -14.19 -22.07
CA PRO A 468 16.53 -12.78 -21.72
C PRO A 468 16.01 -11.83 -22.82
N SER A 469 16.16 -12.23 -24.09
CA SER A 469 15.70 -11.50 -25.26
C SER A 469 14.18 -11.38 -25.36
N ASP A 470 13.44 -12.26 -24.69
CA ASP A 470 12.01 -12.49 -24.93
C ASP A 470 11.14 -12.02 -23.75
N ILE A 471 11.77 -11.56 -22.65
CA ILE A 471 11.12 -10.96 -21.49
C ILE A 471 10.18 -9.83 -21.96
N PRO A 472 8.85 -9.91 -21.71
CA PRO A 472 7.88 -8.86 -21.99
C PRO A 472 8.00 -7.71 -20.97
N PRO A 473 7.44 -6.52 -21.28
CA PRO A 473 7.37 -5.41 -20.34
C PRO A 473 6.46 -5.70 -19.13
N GLN A 474 6.65 -4.94 -18.05
CA GLN A 474 5.54 -4.62 -17.15
C GLN A 474 4.72 -3.49 -17.79
N VAL A 475 3.41 -3.69 -17.95
CA VAL A 475 2.52 -2.61 -18.42
C VAL A 475 2.43 -1.52 -17.37
N ARG A 476 2.60 -0.27 -17.80
CA ARG A 476 2.46 0.93 -16.97
C ARG A 476 1.28 1.76 -17.47
N ILE A 477 0.27 1.95 -16.61
CA ILE A 477 -0.93 2.75 -16.89
C ILE A 477 -0.98 4.01 -16.03
N ALA A 478 -1.60 5.06 -16.57
CA ALA A 478 -1.98 6.25 -15.84
C ALA A 478 -3.31 6.81 -16.38
N VAL A 479 -4.15 7.36 -15.50
CA VAL A 479 -5.33 8.12 -15.94
C VAL A 479 -4.89 9.46 -16.54
N THR A 480 -5.53 9.85 -17.63
CA THR A 480 -5.23 11.10 -18.37
C THR A 480 -6.43 12.05 -18.44
N ALA A 481 -7.64 11.51 -18.38
CA ALA A 481 -8.90 12.20 -18.13
C ALA A 481 -9.88 11.19 -17.51
N GLU A 482 -10.79 11.65 -16.65
CA GLU A 482 -11.88 10.84 -16.11
C GLU A 482 -13.02 11.74 -15.60
N ASP A 483 -14.25 11.22 -15.65
CA ASP A 483 -15.41 11.89 -15.05
C ASP A 483 -15.49 11.52 -13.56
N LEU A 484 -15.40 12.52 -12.67
CA LEU A 484 -15.55 12.36 -11.21
C LEU A 484 -16.80 13.10 -10.70
N GLY A 485 -17.25 12.73 -9.51
CA GLY A 485 -18.42 13.29 -8.84
C GLY A 485 -18.03 14.42 -7.87
N THR A 486 -19.02 15.22 -7.50
CA THR A 486 -18.85 16.32 -6.55
C THR A 486 -19.39 15.92 -5.18
N GLU A 487 -18.57 16.03 -4.13
CA GLU A 487 -19.02 15.86 -2.73
C GLU A 487 -20.17 16.84 -2.44
N GLY A 488 -21.23 16.35 -1.81
CA GLY A 488 -22.44 17.13 -1.49
C GLY A 488 -23.45 17.27 -2.63
N LEU A 489 -23.13 16.88 -3.87
CA LEU A 489 -24.07 16.86 -5.01
C LEU A 489 -24.33 15.46 -5.56
N ASP A 490 -23.27 14.66 -5.72
CA ASP A 490 -23.32 13.35 -6.34
C ASP A 490 -23.03 12.21 -5.34
N PHE A 491 -22.31 12.50 -4.25
CA PHE A 491 -22.07 11.60 -3.12
C PHE A 491 -21.86 12.38 -1.81
N PHE A 492 -21.96 11.70 -0.66
CA PHE A 492 -21.97 12.34 0.67
C PHE A 492 -20.92 11.70 1.60
N GLY A 493 -20.22 12.53 2.37
CA GLY A 493 -19.18 12.10 3.31
C GLY A 493 -17.89 12.89 3.15
N THR A 494 -17.59 13.76 4.10
CA THR A 494 -16.49 14.72 3.98
C THR A 494 -15.10 14.07 3.94
N GLY A 495 -14.37 14.35 2.86
CA GLY A 495 -13.06 13.77 2.59
C GLY A 495 -13.09 12.42 1.87
N LEU A 496 -14.27 11.91 1.49
CA LEU A 496 -14.36 10.76 0.60
C LEU A 496 -13.96 11.13 -0.85
N SER A 497 -13.55 10.12 -1.61
CA SER A 497 -13.29 10.24 -3.04
C SER A 497 -13.84 9.02 -3.80
N GLU A 498 -14.12 9.20 -5.08
CA GLU A 498 -14.30 8.10 -6.03
C GLU A 498 -12.94 7.52 -6.51
N GLN A 499 -11.84 8.26 -6.34
CA GLN A 499 -10.49 7.74 -6.56
C GLN A 499 -10.04 6.95 -5.33
N LEU A 500 -9.98 5.61 -5.43
CA LEU A 500 -9.49 4.74 -4.36
C LEU A 500 -7.95 4.65 -4.36
N PHE A 501 -7.34 4.43 -5.54
CA PHE A 501 -5.89 4.61 -5.73
C PHE A 501 -5.49 4.70 -7.20
N ASP A 502 -4.33 5.30 -7.45
CA ASP A 502 -3.56 5.20 -8.69
C ASP A 502 -2.16 4.63 -8.38
N THR A 503 -1.78 3.55 -9.05
CA THR A 503 -0.43 2.97 -9.00
C THR A 503 0.02 2.57 -10.41
N PRO A 504 1.33 2.44 -10.69
CA PRO A 504 1.81 2.27 -12.06
C PRO A 504 1.24 1.10 -12.85
N ALA A 505 0.78 0.01 -12.21
CA ALA A 505 0.13 -1.12 -12.89
C ALA A 505 -1.27 -1.47 -12.33
N ALA A 506 -1.85 -0.63 -11.46
CA ALA A 506 -3.22 -0.81 -10.98
C ALA A 506 -3.90 0.52 -10.62
N VAL A 507 -5.10 0.74 -11.13
CA VAL A 507 -5.96 1.92 -10.91
C VAL A 507 -7.28 1.43 -10.32
N ALA A 508 -7.80 2.07 -9.28
CA ALA A 508 -9.06 1.66 -8.65
C ALA A 508 -9.99 2.85 -8.40
N ARG A 509 -11.28 2.64 -8.66
CA ARG A 509 -12.37 3.63 -8.47
C ARG A 509 -13.55 3.04 -7.69
N ILE A 510 -14.29 3.89 -7.01
CA ILE A 510 -15.56 3.57 -6.31
C ILE A 510 -16.65 4.47 -6.90
N TRP A 511 -17.72 3.88 -7.43
CA TRP A 511 -18.78 4.61 -8.14
C TRP A 511 -19.84 5.16 -7.17
N ARG A 512 -19.47 6.20 -6.42
CA ARG A 512 -20.38 6.86 -5.46
C ARG A 512 -21.41 7.76 -6.13
N SER A 513 -21.02 8.37 -7.26
CA SER A 513 -21.81 9.35 -7.98
C SER A 513 -23.08 8.78 -8.60
N ARG A 514 -24.14 9.60 -8.63
CA ARG A 514 -25.41 9.34 -9.32
C ARG A 514 -25.35 9.30 -10.87
N ALA A 515 -24.16 9.37 -11.48
CA ALA A 515 -24.02 9.29 -12.94
C ALA A 515 -24.33 7.88 -13.43
N HIS A 516 -25.13 7.72 -14.49
CA HIS A 516 -25.40 6.42 -15.11
C HIS A 516 -24.20 5.87 -15.87
N THR A 517 -23.46 6.75 -16.56
CA THR A 517 -22.34 6.41 -17.43
C THR A 517 -21.10 7.18 -16.98
N ARG A 518 -19.93 6.54 -17.03
CA ARG A 518 -18.64 7.10 -16.63
C ARG A 518 -17.57 6.87 -17.68
N THR A 519 -16.80 7.92 -17.99
CA THR A 519 -15.66 7.87 -18.91
C THR A 519 -14.34 7.89 -18.13
N ILE A 520 -13.42 6.98 -18.45
CA ILE A 520 -12.04 6.97 -17.94
C ILE A 520 -11.07 6.75 -19.10
N THR A 521 -10.19 7.72 -19.36
CA THR A 521 -9.17 7.63 -20.42
C THR A 521 -7.81 7.28 -19.83
N LEU A 522 -7.39 6.04 -20.07
CA LEU A 522 -6.11 5.49 -19.62
C LEU A 522 -5.05 5.63 -20.71
N SER A 523 -3.81 5.92 -20.33
CA SER A 523 -2.64 5.79 -21.19
C SER A 523 -1.68 4.73 -20.67
N ALA A 524 -1.27 3.82 -21.56
CA ALA A 524 -0.23 2.82 -21.34
C ALA A 524 1.17 3.31 -21.80
N ALA A 525 1.32 4.60 -22.14
CA ALA A 525 2.46 5.10 -22.90
C ALA A 525 3.83 5.02 -22.19
N GLU A 526 3.86 4.91 -20.86
CA GLU A 526 5.09 4.67 -20.08
C GLU A 526 5.59 3.21 -20.17
N THR A 527 4.82 2.31 -20.80
CA THR A 527 5.24 0.92 -21.01
C THR A 527 6.40 0.85 -22.01
N ALA A 528 7.54 0.32 -21.57
CA ALA A 528 8.72 0.10 -22.38
C ALA A 528 9.16 -1.37 -22.32
N ASP A 529 9.42 -1.98 -23.48
CA ASP A 529 9.97 -3.33 -23.57
C ASP A 529 11.45 -3.33 -23.13
N PRO A 530 11.88 -4.23 -22.22
CA PRO A 530 13.26 -4.25 -21.74
C PRO A 530 14.28 -4.62 -22.82
N ASN A 531 13.84 -5.16 -23.96
CA ASN A 531 14.66 -5.47 -25.14
C ASN A 531 14.54 -4.42 -26.25
N GLY A 532 13.84 -3.30 -26.01
CA GLY A 532 13.62 -2.25 -27.00
C GLY A 532 12.73 -2.66 -28.17
N ARG A 533 11.97 -3.75 -28.05
CA ARG A 533 11.05 -4.23 -29.09
C ARG A 533 9.85 -3.30 -29.25
N ALA A 534 9.28 -3.28 -30.45
CA ALA A 534 7.98 -2.66 -30.67
C ALA A 534 6.90 -3.39 -29.85
N LEU A 535 5.99 -2.62 -29.28
CA LEU A 535 4.86 -3.12 -28.48
C LEU A 535 3.54 -2.90 -29.19
N SER A 536 2.68 -3.91 -29.17
CA SER A 536 1.23 -3.77 -29.40
C SER A 536 0.49 -4.00 -28.08
N PHE A 537 -0.71 -3.41 -27.96
CA PHE A 537 -1.49 -3.44 -26.73
C PHE A 537 -2.85 -4.12 -26.95
N ALA A 538 -3.33 -4.85 -25.94
CA ALA A 538 -4.67 -5.39 -25.89
C ALA A 538 -5.39 -4.88 -24.64
N TRP A 539 -6.55 -4.28 -24.87
CA TRP A 539 -7.47 -3.81 -23.83
C TRP A 539 -8.65 -4.79 -23.77
N ARG A 540 -9.00 -5.25 -22.57
CA ARG A 540 -9.92 -6.38 -22.36
C ARG A 540 -10.77 -6.20 -21.11
N LEU A 541 -12.06 -6.50 -21.20
CA LEU A 541 -12.91 -6.73 -20.05
C LEU A 541 -12.51 -8.07 -19.41
N LEU A 542 -12.14 -8.05 -18.13
CA LEU A 542 -11.79 -9.24 -17.35
C LEU A 542 -12.92 -9.67 -16.42
N ALA A 543 -13.68 -8.73 -15.86
CA ALA A 543 -14.92 -8.97 -15.11
C ALA A 543 -15.88 -7.80 -15.34
N GLY A 544 -17.18 -8.09 -15.48
CA GLY A 544 -18.22 -7.09 -15.79
C GLY A 544 -19.18 -7.53 -16.89
N ASP A 545 -20.30 -6.82 -17.01
CA ASP A 545 -21.28 -7.00 -18.09
C ASP A 545 -20.74 -6.40 -19.42
N PRO A 546 -20.54 -7.22 -20.48
CA PRO A 546 -20.02 -6.75 -21.77
C PRO A 546 -21.01 -5.87 -22.55
N GLU A 547 -22.30 -5.86 -22.22
CA GLU A 547 -23.27 -4.94 -22.84
C GLU A 547 -23.16 -3.52 -22.23
N LYS A 548 -22.56 -3.40 -21.04
CA LYS A 548 -22.41 -2.17 -20.24
C LYS A 548 -20.98 -1.62 -20.15
N VAL A 549 -20.03 -2.18 -20.90
CA VAL A 549 -18.64 -1.67 -20.97
C VAL A 549 -18.20 -1.52 -22.42
N ARG A 550 -17.81 -0.30 -22.80
CA ARG A 550 -17.29 0.02 -24.13
C ARG A 550 -15.82 0.42 -24.00
N ILE A 551 -14.96 -0.27 -24.75
CA ILE A 551 -13.51 -0.09 -24.71
C ILE A 551 -13.07 0.44 -26.09
N SER A 552 -12.54 1.66 -26.14
CA SER A 552 -12.14 2.35 -27.36
C SER A 552 -10.64 2.71 -27.33
N PRO A 553 -9.75 1.82 -27.81
CA PRO A 553 -8.32 2.09 -27.93
C PRO A 553 -8.00 3.18 -28.95
N SER A 554 -6.87 3.87 -28.76
CA SER A 554 -6.26 4.74 -29.77
C SER A 554 -5.73 3.94 -30.98
N GLU A 555 -5.47 4.63 -32.09
CA GLU A 555 -4.93 4.04 -33.32
C GLU A 555 -3.60 3.28 -33.11
N ASP A 556 -2.76 3.77 -32.18
CA ASP A 556 -1.51 3.13 -31.77
C ASP A 556 -1.64 2.13 -30.61
N GLY A 557 -2.86 1.97 -30.08
CA GLY A 557 -3.19 1.15 -28.91
C GLY A 557 -2.61 1.63 -27.57
N ARG A 558 -1.85 2.73 -27.52
CA ARG A 558 -1.15 3.22 -26.31
C ARG A 558 -2.06 3.96 -25.32
N SER A 559 -3.33 4.13 -25.65
CA SER A 559 -4.37 4.60 -24.74
C SER A 559 -5.69 3.92 -25.07
N ALA A 560 -6.65 4.00 -24.15
CA ALA A 560 -8.05 3.72 -24.43
C ALA A 560 -8.95 4.62 -23.61
N THR A 561 -10.04 5.05 -24.22
CA THR A 561 -11.22 5.53 -23.49
C THR A 561 -12.03 4.30 -23.08
N ILE A 562 -12.31 4.18 -21.79
CA ILE A 562 -13.24 3.20 -21.24
C ILE A 562 -14.52 3.94 -20.86
N GLU A 563 -15.64 3.56 -21.45
CA GLU A 563 -16.96 3.96 -20.97
C GLU A 563 -17.56 2.77 -20.21
N LEU A 564 -18.12 3.04 -19.04
CA LEU A 564 -18.88 2.08 -18.26
C LEU A 564 -20.28 2.64 -18.03
N ASP A 565 -21.30 1.78 -18.03
CA ASP A 565 -22.64 2.08 -17.53
C ASP A 565 -22.84 1.41 -16.15
N TRP A 566 -23.79 1.91 -15.35
CA TRP A 566 -24.08 1.39 -14.01
C TRP A 566 -24.48 -0.10 -14.04
N GLN A 567 -23.86 -0.92 -13.19
CA GLN A 567 -24.03 -2.37 -13.17
C GLN A 567 -24.62 -2.83 -11.84
N GLU A 568 -25.66 -3.64 -11.93
CA GLU A 568 -26.17 -4.45 -10.83
C GLU A 568 -25.22 -5.64 -10.57
N PRO A 569 -25.30 -6.32 -9.41
CA PRO A 569 -24.36 -7.38 -9.05
C PRO A 569 -24.40 -8.55 -10.04
N PHE A 570 -23.23 -9.01 -10.50
CA PHE A 570 -23.12 -10.00 -11.59
C PHE A 570 -22.22 -11.19 -11.22
N PRO A 571 -22.49 -12.42 -11.73
CA PRO A 571 -21.59 -13.56 -11.54
C PRO A 571 -20.28 -13.36 -12.33
N ILE A 572 -19.14 -13.72 -11.74
CA ILE A 572 -17.81 -13.55 -12.36
C ILE A 572 -17.70 -14.27 -13.71
N SER A 573 -18.28 -15.47 -13.85
CA SER A 573 -18.45 -16.13 -15.15
C SER A 573 -19.58 -17.17 -15.12
N LYS A 574 -19.82 -17.86 -16.25
CA LYS A 574 -20.76 -19.00 -16.30
C LYS A 574 -20.28 -20.21 -15.48
N ASP A 575 -18.97 -20.36 -15.35
CA ASP A 575 -18.31 -21.46 -14.64
C ASP A 575 -17.95 -21.08 -13.19
N ASN A 576 -17.96 -19.78 -12.87
CA ASN A 576 -17.75 -19.22 -11.54
C ASN A 576 -18.94 -18.32 -11.13
N PRO A 577 -19.95 -18.87 -10.43
CA PRO A 577 -21.18 -18.17 -10.07
C PRO A 577 -21.03 -17.23 -8.86
N VAL A 578 -19.81 -17.00 -8.35
CA VAL A 578 -19.57 -16.00 -7.29
C VAL A 578 -19.95 -14.62 -7.82
N THR A 579 -20.87 -13.94 -7.12
CA THR A 579 -21.29 -12.57 -7.45
C THR A 579 -20.17 -11.58 -7.15
N SER A 580 -19.90 -10.65 -8.06
CA SER A 580 -18.99 -9.52 -7.84
C SER A 580 -19.72 -8.20 -8.08
N HIS A 581 -19.20 -7.16 -7.42
CA HIS A 581 -19.61 -5.77 -7.55
C HIS A 581 -18.46 -4.92 -8.12
N ARG A 582 -17.53 -5.53 -8.89
CA ARG A 582 -16.33 -4.86 -9.40
C ARG A 582 -16.08 -5.21 -10.87
N VAL A 583 -16.12 -4.20 -11.73
CA VAL A 583 -15.65 -4.33 -13.13
C VAL A 583 -14.12 -4.26 -13.13
N ASP A 584 -13.47 -5.22 -13.80
CA ASP A 584 -12.02 -5.23 -14.02
C ASP A 584 -11.70 -5.13 -15.52
N ILE A 585 -10.83 -4.19 -15.90
CA ILE A 585 -10.30 -4.01 -17.27
C ILE A 585 -8.79 -4.33 -17.27
N GLY A 586 -8.38 -5.30 -18.07
CA GLY A 586 -6.99 -5.70 -18.27
C GLY A 586 -6.33 -4.98 -19.44
N VAL A 587 -5.12 -4.49 -19.21
CA VAL A 587 -4.26 -3.85 -20.22
C VAL A 587 -2.99 -4.68 -20.37
N PHE A 588 -2.82 -5.32 -21.51
CA PHE A 588 -1.71 -6.23 -21.82
C PHE A 588 -0.83 -5.63 -22.91
N ALA A 589 0.49 -5.85 -22.85
CA ALA A 589 1.43 -5.47 -23.91
C ALA A 589 2.13 -6.71 -24.48
N ASN A 590 2.26 -6.78 -25.80
CA ASN A 590 2.89 -7.88 -26.53
C ASN A 590 4.17 -7.39 -27.21
N ASN A 591 5.29 -8.10 -27.00
CA ASN A 591 6.61 -7.77 -27.55
C ASN A 591 7.00 -8.60 -28.80
N GLY A 592 6.00 -9.11 -29.53
CA GLY A 592 6.17 -10.01 -30.67
C GLY A 592 6.44 -11.48 -30.28
N VAL A 593 6.63 -11.82 -29.00
CA VAL A 593 6.88 -13.19 -28.54
C VAL A 593 5.99 -13.59 -27.35
N HIS A 594 5.79 -12.69 -26.38
CA HIS A 594 4.92 -12.91 -25.23
C HIS A 594 4.00 -11.70 -24.99
N ASP A 595 2.75 -11.93 -24.61
CA ASP A 595 1.94 -10.91 -23.92
C ASP A 595 2.30 -10.93 -22.43
N SER A 596 2.51 -9.74 -21.86
CA SER A 596 2.79 -9.50 -20.44
C SER A 596 1.69 -9.98 -19.50
N ALA A 597 1.96 -9.96 -18.19
CA ALA A 597 0.88 -9.80 -17.21
C ALA A 597 0.18 -8.43 -17.41
N PRO A 598 -1.11 -8.30 -17.09
CA PRO A 598 -1.82 -7.05 -17.29
C PRO A 598 -1.50 -6.02 -16.20
N ALA A 599 -1.63 -4.75 -16.56
CA ALA A 599 -2.06 -3.72 -15.62
C ALA A 599 -3.60 -3.71 -15.56
N ILE A 600 -4.18 -3.33 -14.42
CA ILE A 600 -5.62 -3.47 -14.17
C ILE A 600 -6.26 -2.12 -13.82
N LEU A 601 -7.40 -1.79 -14.43
CA LEU A 601 -8.36 -0.81 -13.90
C LEU A 601 -9.49 -1.58 -13.23
N SER A 602 -9.79 -1.26 -11.97
CA SER A 602 -10.95 -1.76 -11.23
C SER A 602 -11.94 -0.62 -10.96
N VAL A 603 -13.23 -0.89 -11.11
CA VAL A 603 -14.32 0.02 -10.73
C VAL A 603 -15.30 -0.75 -9.84
N TYR A 604 -15.37 -0.37 -8.56
CA TYR A 604 -16.22 -0.98 -7.53
C TYR A 604 -17.55 -0.21 -7.40
N PHE A 605 -18.64 -0.97 -7.31
CA PHE A 605 -20.02 -0.48 -7.23
C PHE A 605 -20.55 -0.71 -5.80
N PRO A 606 -21.12 0.31 -5.14
CA PRO A 606 -21.80 0.15 -3.86
C PRO A 606 -22.84 -0.98 -3.88
N PRO A 607 -22.72 -2.03 -3.04
CA PRO A 607 -23.59 -3.20 -3.07
C PRO A 607 -24.88 -3.02 -2.27
N ASP A 608 -24.88 -2.07 -1.33
CA ASP A 608 -25.91 -1.73 -0.36
C ASP A 608 -26.89 -0.64 -0.86
N GLU A 609 -26.50 0.09 -1.89
CA GLU A 609 -27.36 1.06 -2.58
C GLU A 609 -28.35 0.38 -3.53
N ALA A 610 -29.62 0.82 -3.52
CA ALA A 610 -30.57 0.48 -4.58
C ALA A 610 -30.81 1.71 -5.48
N ARG A 611 -30.41 1.62 -6.75
CA ARG A 611 -30.52 2.71 -7.72
C ARG A 611 -31.62 2.47 -8.76
N VAL A 612 -32.30 3.54 -9.15
CA VAL A 612 -33.27 3.54 -10.26
C VAL A 612 -32.86 4.63 -11.23
N TYR A 613 -32.72 4.27 -12.51
CA TYR A 613 -32.48 5.20 -13.61
C TYR A 613 -33.67 5.17 -14.58
N GLU A 614 -33.94 6.30 -15.23
CA GLU A 614 -35.01 6.47 -16.22
C GLU A 614 -34.50 7.15 -17.50
N THR A 615 -35.24 6.99 -18.60
CA THR A 615 -34.93 7.68 -19.87
C THR A 615 -35.29 9.15 -19.76
N GLY A 616 -34.30 10.04 -19.89
CA GLY A 616 -34.47 11.48 -19.98
C GLY A 616 -35.02 11.97 -21.33
N PRO A 617 -35.35 13.26 -21.47
CA PRO A 617 -35.95 13.83 -22.69
C PRO A 617 -35.09 13.72 -23.96
N ASP A 618 -33.78 13.56 -23.81
CA ASP A 618 -32.80 13.36 -24.89
C ASP A 618 -32.55 11.88 -25.22
N GLY A 619 -33.18 10.95 -24.50
CA GLY A 619 -32.97 9.51 -24.62
C GLY A 619 -31.84 8.94 -23.77
N THR A 620 -31.09 9.76 -23.02
CA THR A 620 -30.04 9.28 -22.11
C THR A 620 -30.62 8.75 -20.80
N ALA A 621 -29.86 7.94 -20.06
CA ALA A 621 -30.28 7.46 -18.74
C ALA A 621 -29.90 8.46 -17.65
N ARG A 622 -30.89 8.98 -16.92
CA ARG A 622 -30.71 9.85 -15.74
C ARG A 622 -31.14 9.13 -14.47
N ILE A 623 -30.55 9.50 -13.32
CA ILE A 623 -30.97 8.94 -12.03
C ILE A 623 -32.40 9.39 -11.70
N ALA A 624 -33.24 8.47 -11.21
CA ALA A 624 -34.56 8.78 -10.65
C ALA A 624 -34.50 8.74 -9.12
N SER A 625 -33.84 7.73 -8.54
CA SER A 625 -33.65 7.64 -7.09
C SER A 625 -32.45 6.79 -6.67
N ILE A 626 -31.86 7.12 -5.53
CA ILE A 626 -30.89 6.27 -4.80
C ILE A 626 -31.44 6.04 -3.39
N ASP A 627 -31.67 4.79 -2.99
CA ASP A 627 -31.80 4.42 -1.58
C ASP A 627 -30.44 3.93 -1.09
N HIS A 628 -29.76 4.74 -0.26
CA HIS A 628 -28.39 4.48 0.21
C HIS A 628 -28.32 3.35 1.26
N HIS A 629 -29.46 2.76 1.59
CA HIS A 629 -29.60 1.59 2.47
C HIS A 629 -30.67 0.65 1.87
N GLY A 630 -30.70 0.51 0.54
CA GLY A 630 -31.70 -0.25 -0.20
C GLY A 630 -31.50 -1.77 -0.11
N HIS A 631 -30.25 -2.22 0.07
CA HIS A 631 -29.86 -3.62 0.13
C HIS A 631 -28.99 -3.90 1.38
N PRO A 632 -29.55 -3.77 2.61
CA PRO A 632 -28.77 -3.83 3.85
C PRO A 632 -28.16 -5.21 4.19
N GLU A 633 -28.65 -6.27 3.56
CA GLU A 633 -28.07 -7.62 3.68
C GLU A 633 -26.88 -7.82 2.71
N ALA A 634 -26.60 -6.85 1.82
CA ALA A 634 -25.50 -6.92 0.88
C ALA A 634 -24.17 -6.47 1.53
N PRO A 635 -23.07 -7.22 1.34
CA PRO A 635 -21.82 -7.00 2.05
C PRO A 635 -20.99 -5.82 1.50
N ALA A 636 -21.33 -4.60 1.93
CA ALA A 636 -20.51 -3.41 1.77
C ALA A 636 -19.24 -3.44 2.64
N ASP A 637 -18.15 -2.78 2.20
CA ASP A 637 -16.99 -2.52 3.06
C ASP A 637 -17.19 -1.20 3.83
N PRO A 638 -17.36 -1.22 5.18
CA PRO A 638 -17.66 -0.02 5.97
C PRO A 638 -16.50 0.98 6.11
N LEU A 639 -15.29 0.68 5.61
CA LEU A 639 -14.23 1.68 5.43
C LEU A 639 -14.33 2.43 4.10
N LEU A 640 -14.95 1.82 3.09
CA LEU A 640 -15.14 2.43 1.78
C LEU A 640 -16.50 3.08 1.62
N LEU A 641 -17.54 2.52 2.23
CA LEU A 641 -18.93 2.92 2.10
C LEU A 641 -19.50 3.25 3.48
N PRO A 642 -19.36 4.50 3.95
CA PRO A 642 -20.01 4.95 5.17
C PRO A 642 -21.52 4.92 5.02
N ARG A 643 -22.22 4.36 6.01
CA ARG A 643 -23.67 4.19 5.99
C ARG A 643 -24.41 5.53 5.91
N ALA A 644 -25.48 5.58 5.12
CA ALA A 644 -26.41 6.70 5.02
C ALA A 644 -27.87 6.22 5.08
N ASP A 645 -28.59 6.52 6.17
CA ASP A 645 -29.93 5.97 6.44
C ASP A 645 -31.08 6.76 5.75
N TRP A 646 -30.89 7.10 4.46
CA TRP A 646 -31.85 7.87 3.67
C TRP A 646 -31.94 7.44 2.20
N ARG A 647 -33.01 7.91 1.56
CA ARG A 647 -33.28 7.80 0.12
C ARG A 647 -33.37 9.20 -0.49
N ASP A 648 -32.75 9.39 -1.65
CA ASP A 648 -32.86 10.59 -2.47
C ASP A 648 -33.73 10.30 -3.71
N ASP A 649 -34.82 11.05 -3.87
CA ASP A 649 -35.67 11.06 -5.07
C ASP A 649 -35.37 12.33 -5.89
N TYR A 650 -34.78 12.18 -7.08
CA TYR A 650 -34.29 13.30 -7.88
C TYR A 650 -35.39 13.99 -8.69
N LEU A 651 -35.29 15.31 -8.83
CA LEU A 651 -36.29 16.16 -9.49
C LEU A 651 -35.68 16.86 -10.72
N TYR A 652 -36.45 16.90 -11.81
CA TYR A 652 -36.05 17.47 -13.10
C TYR A 652 -37.17 18.34 -13.69
N ALA A 653 -36.77 19.31 -14.51
CA ALA A 653 -37.67 20.05 -15.39
C ALA A 653 -37.99 19.24 -16.67
N GLU A 654 -38.96 19.73 -17.46
CA GLU A 654 -39.41 19.10 -18.71
C GLU A 654 -38.29 19.01 -19.78
N ASP A 655 -37.33 19.94 -19.75
CA ASP A 655 -36.14 19.95 -20.61
C ASP A 655 -35.02 19.02 -20.13
N GLY A 656 -35.19 18.39 -18.96
CA GLY A 656 -34.21 17.51 -18.35
C GLY A 656 -33.23 18.20 -17.39
N ALA A 657 -33.31 19.51 -17.19
CA ALA A 657 -32.45 20.20 -16.24
C ALA A 657 -32.71 19.73 -14.79
N PRO A 658 -31.67 19.46 -13.97
CA PRO A 658 -31.86 19.07 -12.58
C PRO A 658 -32.41 20.24 -11.76
N LEU A 659 -33.46 19.99 -11.00
CA LEU A 659 -34.05 20.95 -10.05
C LEU A 659 -33.50 20.74 -8.63
N GLY A 660 -33.17 19.49 -8.28
CA GLY A 660 -32.71 19.09 -6.95
C GLY A 660 -33.13 17.66 -6.61
N TRP A 661 -33.38 17.39 -5.33
CA TRP A 661 -33.93 16.12 -4.86
C TRP A 661 -34.75 16.27 -3.57
N ILE A 662 -35.58 15.27 -3.27
CA ILE A 662 -36.22 15.10 -1.97
C ILE A 662 -35.49 13.99 -1.22
N ARG A 663 -34.86 14.34 -0.09
CA ARG A 663 -34.30 13.36 0.85
C ARG A 663 -35.40 12.86 1.78
N SER A 664 -35.46 11.55 1.99
CA SER A 664 -36.42 10.88 2.87
C SER A 664 -35.68 9.90 3.78
N TRP A 665 -35.73 10.11 5.09
CA TRP A 665 -35.02 9.27 6.07
C TRP A 665 -35.89 8.12 6.58
N ARG A 666 -35.25 7.07 7.12
CA ARG A 666 -35.95 5.93 7.78
C ARG A 666 -36.85 6.36 8.96
N THR A 667 -36.64 7.55 9.52
CA THR A 667 -37.48 8.18 10.57
C THR A 667 -38.81 8.74 10.06
N GLY A 668 -39.02 8.82 8.74
CA GLY A 668 -40.17 9.48 8.12
C GLY A 668 -40.00 11.01 7.94
N ALA A 669 -38.88 11.58 8.36
CA ALA A 669 -38.50 12.96 8.00
C ALA A 669 -38.30 13.08 6.47
N ARG A 670 -38.60 14.25 5.90
CA ARG A 670 -38.38 14.57 4.49
C ARG A 670 -37.98 16.03 4.32
N GLU A 671 -36.95 16.29 3.54
CA GLU A 671 -36.43 17.64 3.25
C GLU A 671 -36.12 17.76 1.76
N ALA A 672 -36.20 18.98 1.22
CA ALA A 672 -35.92 19.27 -0.18
C ALA A 672 -34.55 19.95 -0.32
N PHE A 673 -33.80 19.56 -1.34
CA PHE A 673 -32.50 20.12 -1.71
C PHE A 673 -32.60 20.70 -3.13
N ASP A 674 -31.88 21.79 -3.42
CA ASP A 674 -31.76 22.30 -4.79
C ASP A 674 -30.64 21.60 -5.57
N ALA A 675 -30.54 21.88 -6.88
CA ALA A 675 -29.51 21.34 -7.76
C ALA A 675 -28.06 21.72 -7.37
N ALA A 676 -27.87 22.63 -6.40
CA ALA A 676 -26.58 22.99 -5.81
C ALA A 676 -26.37 22.39 -4.40
N GLY A 677 -27.18 21.39 -4.00
CA GLY A 677 -27.04 20.65 -2.75
C GLY A 677 -27.43 21.44 -1.49
N ARG A 678 -28.15 22.57 -1.65
CA ARG A 678 -28.58 23.38 -0.51
C ARG A 678 -29.98 22.98 -0.06
N ARG A 679 -30.12 22.72 1.24
CA ARG A 679 -31.40 22.45 1.88
C ARG A 679 -32.33 23.66 1.75
N GLN A 680 -33.56 23.42 1.31
CA GLN A 680 -34.60 24.44 1.20
C GLN A 680 -35.31 24.65 2.55
N ALA A 681 -34.65 25.37 3.45
CA ALA A 681 -35.21 25.73 4.75
C ALA A 681 -36.18 26.92 4.65
N ALA A 682 -37.05 27.10 5.64
CA ALA A 682 -38.02 28.21 5.68
C ALA A 682 -37.38 29.61 5.76
N ALA A 683 -36.08 29.70 6.09
CA ALA A 683 -35.30 30.93 6.08
C ALA A 683 -34.59 31.21 4.73
N GLY A 684 -34.65 30.27 3.78
CA GLY A 684 -33.93 30.28 2.50
C GLY A 684 -33.02 29.05 2.32
N PRO A 685 -32.33 28.93 1.18
CA PRO A 685 -31.39 27.84 0.93
C PRO A 685 -30.19 27.85 1.89
N GLU A 686 -29.90 26.70 2.48
CA GLU A 686 -28.86 26.48 3.49
C GLU A 686 -27.81 25.48 2.97
N THR A 687 -26.53 25.83 3.04
CA THR A 687 -25.43 24.89 2.75
C THR A 687 -25.43 23.76 3.78
N VAL A 688 -25.31 22.50 3.34
CA VAL A 688 -25.16 21.33 4.24
C VAL A 688 -23.76 20.75 4.09
N ALA A 689 -23.13 20.44 5.22
CA ALA A 689 -21.89 19.67 5.28
C ALA A 689 -22.20 18.23 5.72
N TYR A 690 -21.40 17.28 5.25
CA TYR A 690 -21.63 15.84 5.41
C TYR A 690 -20.53 15.12 6.23
N PRO A 691 -20.23 15.56 7.48
CA PRO A 691 -19.16 14.97 8.27
C PRO A 691 -19.39 13.48 8.55
N LEU A 692 -18.31 12.70 8.41
CA LEU A 692 -18.27 11.29 8.78
C LEU A 692 -18.15 11.17 10.31
N ARG A 693 -19.09 10.44 10.92
CA ARG A 693 -19.02 10.04 12.33
C ARG A 693 -18.50 8.61 12.41
N GLN A 694 -17.51 8.38 13.27
CA GLN A 694 -17.10 7.02 13.64
C GLN A 694 -17.98 6.50 14.77
N GLU A 695 -18.52 5.29 14.60
CA GLU A 695 -19.34 4.58 15.59
C GLU A 695 -18.47 3.75 16.55
N GLU A 696 -19.06 3.22 17.63
CA GLU A 696 -18.33 2.46 18.68
C GLU A 696 -17.67 1.17 18.15
N ASP A 697 -18.19 0.59 17.07
CA ASP A 697 -17.62 -0.60 16.40
C ASP A 697 -16.54 -0.27 15.35
N GLY A 698 -16.23 1.02 15.18
CA GLY A 698 -15.26 1.55 14.24
C GLY A 698 -15.82 1.86 12.84
N THR A 699 -17.07 1.52 12.54
CA THR A 699 -17.73 1.87 11.26
C THR A 699 -17.93 3.37 11.11
N LEU A 700 -18.22 3.80 9.87
CA LEU A 700 -18.47 5.20 9.54
C LEU A 700 -19.95 5.38 9.16
N THR A 701 -20.60 6.39 9.73
CA THR A 701 -21.95 6.85 9.32
C THR A 701 -21.83 8.28 8.80
N VAL A 702 -22.47 8.60 7.68
CA VAL A 702 -22.56 9.98 7.19
C VAL A 702 -23.58 10.74 8.03
N THR A 703 -23.21 11.91 8.55
CA THR A 703 -24.11 12.79 9.30
C THR A 703 -24.27 14.13 8.61
N GLU A 704 -25.36 14.84 8.86
CA GLU A 704 -25.61 16.17 8.27
C GLU A 704 -25.49 17.27 9.32
N THR A 705 -24.83 18.36 8.95
CA THR A 705 -24.71 19.58 9.77
C THR A 705 -24.84 20.84 8.92
N PRO A 706 -25.35 21.96 9.45
CA PRO A 706 -25.26 23.26 8.79
C PRO A 706 -23.82 23.56 8.36
N GLY A 707 -23.64 23.84 7.07
CA GLY A 707 -22.35 24.20 6.50
C GLY A 707 -21.93 25.64 6.86
N ALA A 708 -20.66 25.96 6.63
CA ALA A 708 -20.22 27.34 6.64
C ALA A 708 -20.85 28.12 5.45
N PRO A 709 -21.19 29.41 5.64
CA PRO A 709 -21.75 30.27 4.59
C PRO A 709 -20.69 30.80 3.61
#